data_AF-A0A7Y5NCH2-F1
#
_entry.id   AF-A0A7Y5NCH2-F1
#
_cell.length_a   1.000
_cell.length_b   1.000
_cell.length_c   1.000
_cell.angle_alpha   90.00
_cell.angle_beta   90.00
_cell.angle_gamma   90.00
#
_symmetry.space_group_name_H-M   'P 1'
#
loop_
_entity.id
_entity.type
_entity.pdbx_description
1 polymer ?
#
loop_
_entity_poly.entity_id
_entity_poly.type
_entity_poly.pdbx_seq_one_letter_code
_entity_poly.pdbx_strand_id
1 'polypeptide(L)'
;MSKTLFILYLILLALSHLVRWQSPTARPRPNQRTATLKAVKAGEVRGDTIQLAFRDLQPEGHENPPVVLLLHGTPVASETFNAAAPFLAKTCRVILPDLPGFRGSTWNIPDYSVRAHASYLLQLLEQLQIERVHIVGYSMGGGVGLELISQAPQRVQSLCLLSSIGVQELELFGNYQLNHLIHGVQLAGLWLLQEGFPHFGYMDDAYLNVAYARNFYDTDQRPLRKVLQSYGGPALIIHGKDDGLVPVAAAWEHERLLPQSEMRLYESGGHGLIFSEPQEIMQVIDAFVQKAEHGHALTRAQAEAQKVARSLAPFDPNTIPKPHGLTLFVLVLLLAFATLVSEDLTCIGAGLLVAQGTMSFLSATLACLFGIYLGDLLLYLAGRYLREPVLTRAPFTWIIKPEALTQGEQWFEREGAKAILLSRFLPGSRLPTYVAAGLMGASFWKFAFYFLIAAAVWTPLLVGLATLLGSQMMDYLAAYSKYALLTFIIFVLGFWLILKLILPLFSFRGRRLLLSAWRRKTRWEFWPMWMFYPPVILYVLYLAIKHRSLTLFTVTNPGIYASGFIGESKAEILRNLSAADGYVARHVLLESPSFEQRVTEVRRFMSDHKLSFPIVLKPNAGQRGEGVAIIRSDAQLEGYLRQADHAVIAQEYANGHEFGVFYYRYPSQTEGDLYAITDKRFPAVLGNGKSTLEELILKDERAVCMASFYLNKHKERLYEIPKEGETVQLVEIGTHCRGAMFLEGEEVKTPELRAALDHISKKFSGFYFGRYDIRTPSVEDFKQGRNFKIVELNGVTSEATNIYDPSNGLFKAYRVLMNQWRIAFEIAAENRQRGAKPVALRELLRLLRRYEASKL
;
A
#
# COMPACT_ATOMS: atom_id res chain seq x y z
N MET A 1 3.08 7.44 -12.55
CA MET A 1 4.55 7.37 -12.58
C MET A 1 4.95 6.35 -13.65
N SER A 2 5.83 6.69 -14.60
CA SER A 2 6.24 5.73 -15.65
C SER A 2 7.11 4.61 -15.04
N LYS A 3 7.05 3.40 -15.60
CA LYS A 3 7.88 2.26 -15.15
C LYS A 3 9.37 2.63 -15.08
N THR A 4 9.84 3.48 -16.00
CA THR A 4 11.22 3.97 -16.06
C THR A 4 11.63 4.79 -14.83
N LEU A 5 10.77 5.70 -14.36
CA LEU A 5 11.07 6.52 -13.17
C LEU A 5 11.15 5.67 -11.90
N PHE A 6 10.31 4.64 -11.78
CA PHE A 6 10.34 3.73 -10.65
C PHE A 6 11.63 2.89 -10.62
N ILE A 7 12.06 2.37 -11.78
CA ILE A 7 13.33 1.63 -11.89
C ILE A 7 14.52 2.55 -11.56
N LEU A 8 14.54 3.78 -12.07
CA LEU A 8 15.60 4.75 -11.77
C LEU A 8 15.68 5.07 -10.27
N TYR A 9 14.53 5.30 -9.63
CA TYR A 9 14.46 5.50 -8.18
C TYR A 9 15.05 4.30 -7.41
N LEU A 10 14.69 3.06 -7.76
CA LEU A 10 15.24 1.87 -7.11
C LEU A 10 16.76 1.75 -7.29
N ILE A 11 17.29 2.09 -8.46
CA ILE A 11 18.74 2.10 -8.72
C ILE A 11 19.43 3.15 -7.85
N LEU A 12 18.93 4.39 -7.83
CA LEU A 12 19.49 5.46 -7.01
C LEU A 12 19.44 5.13 -5.52
N LEU A 13 18.35 4.50 -5.07
CA LEU A 13 18.18 4.07 -3.69
C LEU A 13 19.21 2.99 -3.33
N ALA A 14 19.40 1.99 -4.18
CA ALA A 14 20.41 0.94 -3.98
C ALA A 14 21.84 1.50 -3.95
N LEU A 15 22.17 2.44 -4.85
CA LEU A 15 23.47 3.11 -4.86
C LEU A 15 23.68 3.98 -3.62
N SER A 16 22.65 4.69 -3.16
CA SER A 16 22.70 5.45 -1.91
C SER A 16 23.04 4.53 -0.73
N HIS A 17 22.35 3.40 -0.59
CA HIS A 17 22.64 2.41 0.46
C HIS A 17 24.05 1.82 0.36
N LEU A 18 24.55 1.58 -0.85
CA LEU A 18 25.92 1.12 -1.07
C LEU A 18 26.96 2.14 -0.57
N VAL A 19 26.77 3.43 -0.86
CA VAL A 19 27.65 4.51 -0.40
C VAL A 19 27.63 4.63 1.13
N ARG A 20 26.44 4.56 1.74
CA ARG A 20 26.27 4.60 3.20
C ARG A 20 26.97 3.44 3.88
N TRP A 21 26.84 2.23 3.33
CA TRP A 21 27.49 1.03 3.87
C TRP A 21 29.04 1.13 3.83
N GLN A 22 29.60 1.81 2.84
CA GLN A 22 31.05 2.02 2.72
C GLN A 22 31.58 3.20 3.54
N SER A 23 30.72 4.09 4.02
CA SER A 23 31.12 5.31 4.71
C SER A 23 31.13 5.12 6.23
N PRO A 24 32.28 5.27 6.92
CA PRO A 24 32.32 5.21 8.37
C PRO A 24 31.58 6.42 8.97
N THR A 25 30.61 6.15 9.84
CA THR A 25 29.75 7.16 10.48
C THR A 25 30.44 7.89 11.64
N ALA A 26 31.36 7.23 12.35
CA ALA A 26 32.09 7.84 13.46
C ALA A 26 33.47 8.35 13.00
N ARG A 27 33.70 9.66 13.09
CA ARG A 27 34.99 10.28 12.81
C ARG A 27 35.42 11.18 13.98
N PRO A 28 36.31 10.71 14.87
CA PRO A 28 36.86 11.52 15.95
C PRO A 28 37.51 12.79 15.39
N ARG A 29 37.29 13.93 16.03
CA ARG A 29 37.94 15.20 15.68
C ARG A 29 39.41 15.21 16.17
N PRO A 30 40.31 16.03 15.59
CA PRO A 30 41.74 16.02 15.92
C PRO A 30 42.08 16.17 17.41
N ASN A 31 41.22 16.85 18.18
CA ASN A 31 41.43 17.13 19.61
C ASN A 31 40.64 16.16 20.53
N GLN A 32 40.13 15.06 19.99
CA GLN A 32 39.36 14.05 20.74
C GLN A 32 40.20 12.78 20.92
N ARG A 33 40.16 12.24 22.14
CA ARG A 33 40.59 10.89 22.47
C ARG A 33 39.43 9.93 22.17
N THR A 34 39.74 8.65 22.00
CA THR A 34 38.74 7.59 21.86
C THR A 34 38.92 6.54 22.93
N ALA A 35 37.81 6.03 23.45
CA ALA A 35 37.76 4.90 24.38
C ALA A 35 36.91 3.79 23.78
N THR A 36 37.42 2.55 23.83
CA THR A 36 36.67 1.37 23.43
C THR A 36 35.89 0.83 24.61
N LEU A 37 34.57 0.85 24.51
CA LEU A 37 33.63 0.46 25.57
C LEU A 37 32.81 -0.75 25.12
N LYS A 38 32.23 -1.50 26.06
CA LYS A 38 31.30 -2.57 25.74
C LYS A 38 29.90 -2.00 25.52
N ALA A 39 29.23 -2.43 24.46
CA ALA A 39 27.87 -2.03 24.11
C ALA A 39 26.89 -2.38 25.24
N VAL A 40 25.85 -1.57 25.44
CA VAL A 40 24.85 -1.73 26.50
C VAL A 40 23.46 -1.71 25.90
N LYS A 41 22.57 -2.61 26.36
CA LYS A 41 21.14 -2.59 26.00
C LYS A 41 20.27 -2.95 27.19
N ALA A 42 19.30 -2.09 27.51
CA ALA A 42 18.41 -2.24 28.66
C ALA A 42 19.17 -2.39 30.00
N GLY A 43 20.31 -1.70 30.13
CA GLY A 43 21.18 -1.77 31.32
C GLY A 43 22.10 -2.99 31.39
N GLU A 44 22.11 -3.87 30.39
CA GLU A 44 23.02 -5.03 30.34
C GLU A 44 24.15 -4.83 29.33
N VAL A 45 25.36 -5.22 29.72
CA VAL A 45 26.55 -5.22 28.85
C VAL A 45 26.45 -6.36 27.82
N ARG A 46 26.75 -6.06 26.56
CA ARG A 46 26.76 -6.99 25.42
C ARG A 46 28.19 -7.37 25.02
N GLY A 47 28.33 -8.34 24.12
CA GLY A 47 29.62 -8.79 23.59
C GLY A 47 30.25 -7.82 22.59
N ASP A 48 29.45 -6.98 21.94
CA ASP A 48 29.93 -6.00 20.97
C ASP A 48 30.58 -4.78 21.65
N THR A 49 31.47 -4.09 20.94
CA THR A 49 32.15 -2.88 21.42
C THR A 49 31.73 -1.65 20.65
N ILE A 50 31.73 -0.49 21.32
CA ILE A 50 31.57 0.83 20.69
C ILE A 50 32.80 1.69 20.94
N GLN A 51 33.06 2.63 20.04
CA GLN A 51 34.02 3.72 20.24
C GLN A 51 33.30 4.96 20.77
N LEU A 52 33.78 5.50 21.88
CA LEU A 52 33.36 6.76 22.47
C LEU A 52 34.46 7.81 22.27
N ALA A 53 34.18 8.89 21.55
CA ALA A 53 35.05 10.04 21.45
C ALA A 53 34.83 11.01 22.62
N PHE A 54 35.89 11.56 23.18
CA PHE A 54 35.82 12.53 24.27
C PHE A 54 37.02 13.48 24.28
N ARG A 55 36.88 14.62 24.96
CA ARG A 55 37.98 15.54 25.27
C ARG A 55 38.28 15.46 26.77
N ASP A 56 39.56 15.56 27.11
CA ASP A 56 40.07 15.54 28.47
C ASP A 56 40.97 16.78 28.63
N LEU A 57 40.41 17.83 29.24
CA LEU A 57 41.06 19.12 29.43
C LEU A 57 41.58 19.18 30.87
N GLN A 58 42.88 19.38 31.04
CA GLN A 58 43.53 19.45 32.34
C GLN A 58 43.89 20.92 32.65
N PRO A 59 43.70 21.40 33.89
CA PRO A 59 44.18 22.70 34.31
C PRO A 59 45.70 22.70 34.50
N GLU A 60 46.35 23.78 34.11
CA GLU A 60 47.79 23.95 34.30
C GLU A 60 48.10 24.28 35.78
N GLY A 61 49.09 23.61 36.37
CA GLY A 61 49.61 23.95 37.70
C GLY A 61 48.77 23.49 38.90
N HIS A 62 47.75 22.65 38.72
CA HIS A 62 46.94 22.09 39.81
C HIS A 62 47.27 20.60 40.04
N GLU A 63 47.69 20.24 41.26
CA GLU A 63 47.79 18.85 41.70
C GLU A 63 46.40 18.36 42.15
N ASN A 64 45.90 17.27 41.54
CA ASN A 64 44.58 16.67 41.80
C ASN A 64 43.39 17.65 41.73
N PRO A 65 43.15 18.31 40.57
CA PRO A 65 42.02 19.21 40.40
C PRO A 65 40.67 18.49 40.49
N PRO A 66 39.58 19.18 40.90
CA PRO A 66 38.23 18.64 40.83
C PRO A 66 37.90 18.18 39.41
N VAL A 67 37.23 17.03 39.29
CA VAL A 67 36.88 16.47 37.98
C VAL A 67 35.44 16.78 37.63
N VAL A 68 35.23 17.47 36.52
CA VAL A 68 33.90 17.82 36.00
C VAL A 68 33.60 17.05 34.74
N LEU A 69 32.44 16.39 34.71
CA LEU A 69 31.88 15.72 33.55
C LEU A 69 30.80 16.61 32.91
N LEU A 70 31.10 17.21 31.75
CA LEU A 70 30.14 18.04 31.01
C LEU A 70 29.36 17.18 30.01
N LEU A 71 28.06 17.02 30.26
CA LEU A 71 27.17 16.18 29.46
C LEU A 71 26.30 17.06 28.57
N HIS A 72 26.41 16.87 27.26
CA HIS A 72 25.71 17.67 26.26
C HIS A 72 24.24 17.28 26.12
N GLY A 73 23.47 18.19 25.53
CA GLY A 73 22.09 17.98 25.11
C GLY A 73 21.99 17.40 23.70
N THR A 74 20.78 17.21 23.21
CA THR A 74 20.48 16.76 21.83
C THR A 74 19.92 17.94 21.02
N PRO A 75 20.12 18.08 19.70
CA PRO A 75 20.78 17.18 18.74
C PRO A 75 22.30 17.34 18.60
N VAL A 76 22.91 18.17 19.45
CA VAL A 76 24.34 18.52 19.39
C VAL A 76 25.20 17.52 20.18
N ALA A 77 26.53 17.66 20.14
CA ALA A 77 27.46 16.87 20.95
C ALA A 77 28.33 17.74 21.86
N SER A 78 29.58 17.32 22.17
CA SER A 78 30.48 18.09 23.05
C SER A 78 30.76 19.51 22.55
N GLU A 79 30.50 19.84 21.28
CA GLU A 79 30.62 21.21 20.76
C GLU A 79 29.75 22.24 21.49
N THR A 80 28.67 21.82 22.16
CA THR A 80 27.86 22.72 23.00
C THR A 80 28.71 23.50 23.99
N PHE A 81 29.77 22.86 24.49
CA PHE A 81 30.65 23.42 25.50
C PHE A 81 31.94 24.00 24.92
N ASN A 82 32.10 24.15 23.60
CA ASN A 82 33.36 24.62 23.02
C ASN A 82 33.79 26.00 23.54
N ALA A 83 32.84 26.94 23.67
CA ALA A 83 33.09 28.27 24.22
C ALA A 83 33.17 28.26 25.76
N ALA A 84 32.49 27.31 26.41
CA ALA A 84 32.29 27.29 27.86
C ALA A 84 33.39 26.50 28.61
N ALA A 85 33.74 25.31 28.12
CA ALA A 85 34.68 24.39 28.78
C ALA A 85 36.06 25.01 29.09
N PRO A 86 36.67 25.88 28.26
CA PRO A 86 37.95 26.51 28.59
C PRO A 86 37.91 27.38 29.86
N PHE A 87 36.76 27.93 30.25
CA PHE A 87 36.65 28.71 31.49
C PHE A 87 36.76 27.81 32.73
N LEU A 88 36.10 26.65 32.68
CA LEU A 88 36.11 25.67 33.77
C LEU A 88 37.42 24.86 33.83
N ALA A 89 38.06 24.65 32.67
CA ALA A 89 39.34 23.95 32.56
C ALA A 89 40.53 24.73 33.14
N LYS A 90 40.32 25.95 33.67
CA LYS A 90 41.36 26.70 34.39
C LYS A 90 41.59 26.17 35.80
N THR A 91 40.55 25.61 36.43
CA THR A 91 40.53 25.21 37.84
C THR A 91 40.19 23.73 38.02
N CYS A 92 39.50 23.13 37.05
CA CYS A 92 39.00 21.76 37.09
C CYS A 92 39.54 20.93 35.92
N ARG A 93 39.68 19.61 36.11
CA ARG A 93 39.82 18.67 34.99
C ARG A 93 38.46 18.45 34.35
N VAL A 94 38.33 18.70 33.06
CA VAL A 94 37.05 18.65 32.35
C VAL A 94 37.00 17.50 31.34
N ILE A 95 36.06 16.58 31.55
CA ILE A 95 35.77 15.46 30.64
C ILE A 95 34.53 15.80 29.81
N LEU A 96 34.69 15.87 28.49
CA LEU A 96 33.62 16.17 27.51
C LEU A 96 33.45 15.00 26.54
N PRO A 97 32.56 14.05 26.81
CA PRO A 97 32.22 13.00 25.84
C PRO A 97 31.34 13.54 24.71
N ASP A 98 31.53 13.04 23.50
CA ASP A 98 30.45 12.94 22.52
C ASP A 98 29.67 11.68 22.88
N LEU A 99 28.43 11.80 23.37
CA LEU A 99 27.62 10.64 23.74
C LEU A 99 27.44 9.71 22.52
N PRO A 100 27.31 8.39 22.72
CA PRO A 100 27.04 7.47 21.62
C PRO A 100 25.81 7.87 20.80
N GLY A 101 25.86 7.72 19.49
CA GLY A 101 24.86 8.28 18.57
C GLY A 101 25.18 9.69 18.06
N PHE A 102 26.23 10.34 18.57
CA PHE A 102 26.60 11.69 18.20
C PHE A 102 28.06 11.80 17.71
N ARG A 103 28.26 12.55 16.63
CA ARG A 103 29.57 13.05 16.15
C ARG A 103 30.69 11.99 16.13
N GLY A 104 31.73 12.17 16.93
CA GLY A 104 32.94 11.34 16.91
C GLY A 104 32.74 9.95 17.50
N SER A 105 31.63 9.71 18.19
CA SER A 105 31.29 8.44 18.81
C SER A 105 30.50 7.53 17.87
N THR A 106 30.42 6.25 18.21
CA THR A 106 29.70 5.25 17.41
C THR A 106 28.24 5.63 17.26
N TRP A 107 27.75 5.66 16.01
CA TRP A 107 26.41 6.13 15.70
C TRP A 107 25.32 5.07 15.86
N ASN A 108 25.62 3.83 15.47
CA ASN A 108 24.69 2.71 15.56
C ASN A 108 24.93 1.95 16.86
N ILE A 109 24.06 2.15 17.84
CA ILE A 109 24.13 1.50 19.15
C ILE A 109 22.80 0.82 19.46
N PRO A 110 22.81 -0.25 20.27
CA PRO A 110 21.59 -1.01 20.53
C PRO A 110 20.56 -0.30 21.41
N ASP A 111 20.95 0.78 22.10
CA ASP A 111 20.13 1.52 23.06
C ASP A 111 20.64 2.96 23.17
N TYR A 112 19.79 3.95 22.88
CA TYR A 112 20.10 5.39 22.92
C TYR A 112 19.53 6.08 24.16
N SER A 113 18.99 5.32 25.11
CA SER A 113 18.41 5.90 26.33
C SER A 113 19.46 6.62 27.16
N VAL A 114 19.01 7.63 27.91
CA VAL A 114 19.87 8.30 28.92
C VAL A 114 20.48 7.33 29.93
N ARG A 115 19.80 6.20 30.19
CA ARG A 115 20.29 5.11 31.03
C ARG A 115 21.47 4.38 30.42
N ALA A 116 21.41 4.04 29.14
CA ALA A 116 22.52 3.42 28.42
C ALA A 116 23.73 4.38 28.34
N HIS A 117 23.49 5.66 28.06
CA HIS A 117 24.52 6.70 28.07
C HIS A 117 25.25 6.77 29.42
N ALA A 118 24.52 6.74 30.54
CA ALA A 118 25.13 6.70 31.87
C ALA A 118 26.01 5.45 32.06
N SER A 119 25.59 4.28 31.59
CA SER A 119 26.40 3.05 31.66
C SER A 119 27.69 3.15 30.84
N TYR A 120 27.68 3.81 29.69
CA TYR A 120 28.91 4.06 28.91
C TYR A 120 29.85 5.03 29.64
N LEU A 121 29.31 6.06 30.29
CA LEU A 121 30.12 7.01 31.07
C LEU A 121 30.77 6.34 32.28
N LEU A 122 30.09 5.42 32.96
CA LEU A 122 30.69 4.66 34.06
C LEU A 122 31.90 3.83 33.59
N GLN A 123 31.79 3.18 32.42
CA GLN A 123 32.91 2.47 31.80
C GLN A 123 34.07 3.42 31.44
N LEU A 124 33.76 4.61 30.91
CA LEU A 124 34.77 5.63 30.62
C LEU A 124 35.50 6.07 31.89
N LEU A 125 34.76 6.39 32.96
CA LEU A 125 35.34 6.85 34.23
C LEU A 125 36.22 5.76 34.87
N GLU A 126 35.84 4.49 34.74
CA GLU A 126 36.66 3.35 35.17
C GLU A 126 37.98 3.27 34.38
N GLN A 127 37.93 3.36 33.04
CA GLN A 127 39.13 3.35 32.20
C GLN A 127 40.06 4.55 32.47
N LEU A 128 39.50 5.71 32.77
CA LEU A 128 40.26 6.92 33.12
C LEU A 128 40.71 6.96 34.58
N GLN A 129 40.36 5.94 35.38
CA GLN A 129 40.66 5.85 36.82
C GLN A 129 40.18 7.07 37.61
N ILE A 130 39.00 7.60 37.26
CA ILE A 130 38.38 8.74 37.94
C ILE A 130 37.37 8.21 38.97
N GLU A 131 37.64 8.39 40.26
CA GLU A 131 36.78 7.86 41.32
C GLU A 131 35.46 8.64 41.48
N ARG A 132 35.51 9.96 41.52
CA ARG A 132 34.34 10.83 41.71
C ARG A 132 34.35 11.99 40.73
N VAL A 133 33.16 12.44 40.34
CA VAL A 133 32.98 13.57 39.42
C VAL A 133 31.88 14.53 39.90
N HIS A 134 32.02 15.79 39.51
CA HIS A 134 30.91 16.74 39.44
C HIS A 134 30.22 16.61 38.09
N ILE A 135 28.91 16.47 38.09
CA ILE A 135 28.14 16.37 36.85
C ILE A 135 27.59 17.74 36.50
N VAL A 136 27.78 18.16 35.24
CA VAL A 136 27.05 19.29 34.65
C VAL A 136 26.31 18.78 33.44
N GLY A 137 25.00 18.62 33.58
CA GLY A 137 24.15 18.10 32.53
C GLY A 137 23.34 19.20 31.86
N TYR A 138 23.55 19.39 30.56
CA TYR A 138 22.76 20.30 29.74
C TYR A 138 21.62 19.55 29.04
N SER A 139 20.37 20.00 29.20
CA SER A 139 19.21 19.41 28.51
C SER A 139 19.10 17.90 28.76
N MET A 140 19.13 17.06 27.71
CA MET A 140 19.21 15.60 27.81
C MET A 140 20.36 15.10 28.73
N GLY A 141 21.50 15.80 28.72
CA GLY A 141 22.67 15.45 29.51
C GLY A 141 22.44 15.44 31.01
N GLY A 142 21.47 16.21 31.53
CA GLY A 142 21.12 16.10 32.95
C GLY A 142 20.28 14.87 33.27
N GLY A 143 19.45 14.39 32.32
CA GLY A 143 18.82 13.07 32.42
C GLY A 143 19.86 11.93 32.47
N VAL A 144 20.92 12.04 31.67
CA VAL A 144 22.08 11.11 31.73
C VAL A 144 22.78 11.21 33.09
N GLY A 145 22.95 12.42 33.62
CA GLY A 145 23.52 12.64 34.95
C GLY A 145 22.70 12.00 36.08
N LEU A 146 21.37 12.11 36.01
CA LEU A 146 20.45 11.47 36.95
C LEU A 146 20.53 9.94 36.86
N GLU A 147 20.64 9.37 35.65
CA GLU A 147 20.86 7.92 35.51
C GLU A 147 22.22 7.46 36.02
N LEU A 148 23.27 8.29 35.92
CA LEU A 148 24.57 7.99 36.52
C LEU A 148 24.45 7.93 38.04
N ILE A 149 23.71 8.86 38.66
CA ILE A 149 23.39 8.83 40.10
C ILE A 149 22.56 7.59 40.45
N SER A 150 21.58 7.22 39.62
CA SER A 150 20.75 6.02 39.80
C SER A 150 21.59 4.73 39.84
N GLN A 151 22.59 4.65 38.95
CA GLN A 151 23.43 3.46 38.80
C GLN A 151 24.61 3.41 39.77
N ALA A 152 25.21 4.56 40.12
CA ALA A 152 26.40 4.63 40.94
C ALA A 152 26.50 5.97 41.71
N PRO A 153 25.63 6.22 42.71
CA PRO A 153 25.55 7.51 43.41
C PRO A 153 26.87 7.89 44.11
N GLN A 154 27.65 6.92 44.56
CA GLN A 154 28.96 7.11 45.19
C GLN A 154 30.02 7.72 44.25
N ARG A 155 29.79 7.70 42.94
CA ARG A 155 30.68 8.29 41.93
C ARG A 155 30.42 9.78 41.70
N VAL A 156 29.39 10.35 42.34
CA VAL A 156 28.92 11.73 42.08
C VAL A 156 29.13 12.61 43.30
N GLN A 157 29.97 13.63 43.16
CA GLN A 157 30.30 14.60 44.20
C GLN A 157 29.26 15.73 44.27
N SER A 158 28.82 16.26 43.12
CA SER A 158 27.70 17.19 43.02
C SER A 158 26.99 17.10 41.66
N LEU A 159 25.77 17.64 41.59
CA LEU A 159 24.92 17.65 40.39
C LEU A 159 24.60 19.10 39.99
N CYS A 160 24.84 19.46 38.73
CA CYS A 160 24.34 20.68 38.12
C CYS A 160 23.40 20.34 36.96
N LEU A 161 22.15 20.80 37.05
CA LEU A 161 21.11 20.69 36.03
C LEU A 161 21.00 22.02 35.29
N LEU A 162 21.47 22.06 34.05
CA LEU A 162 21.43 23.25 33.18
C LEU A 162 20.38 23.07 32.09
N SER A 163 19.28 23.83 32.12
CA SER A 163 18.17 23.67 31.16
C SER A 163 17.73 22.20 30.99
N SER A 164 17.75 21.42 32.08
CA SER A 164 17.77 19.96 32.04
C SER A 164 16.39 19.33 31.98
N ILE A 165 16.28 18.15 31.37
CA ILE A 165 15.16 17.21 31.59
C ILE A 165 15.31 16.49 32.94
N GLY A 166 14.32 15.68 33.34
CA GLY A 166 14.36 14.94 34.61
C GLY A 166 13.00 14.59 35.22
N VAL A 167 11.92 15.16 34.69
CA VAL A 167 10.54 14.97 35.17
C VAL A 167 9.60 14.73 33.99
N GLN A 168 9.03 13.51 33.94
CA GLN A 168 8.20 13.02 32.83
C GLN A 168 6.94 13.87 32.60
N GLU A 169 6.38 14.41 33.67
CA GLU A 169 5.13 15.15 33.69
C GLU A 169 5.23 16.50 32.96
N LEU A 170 6.45 16.98 32.71
CA LEU A 170 6.74 18.25 32.04
C LEU A 170 7.43 18.09 30.69
N GLU A 171 7.56 16.85 30.20
CA GLU A 171 7.99 16.55 28.84
C GLU A 171 6.76 16.50 27.92
N LEU A 172 6.75 17.30 26.86
CA LEU A 172 5.69 17.32 25.82
C LEU A 172 4.26 17.31 26.41
N PHE A 173 3.57 16.17 26.37
CA PHE A 173 2.20 15.98 26.85
C PHE A 173 2.13 15.38 28.27
N GLY A 174 3.24 15.39 29.01
CA GLY A 174 3.32 14.95 30.41
C GLY A 174 3.03 13.45 30.65
N ASN A 175 2.88 12.65 29.60
CA ASN A 175 2.55 11.23 29.70
C ASN A 175 3.49 10.39 28.84
N TYR A 176 4.15 9.42 29.48
CA TYR A 176 5.13 8.56 28.82
C TYR A 176 4.58 7.86 27.58
N GLN A 177 3.37 7.28 27.63
CA GLN A 177 2.86 6.50 26.49
C GLN A 177 2.52 7.37 25.29
N LEU A 178 1.96 8.54 25.54
CA LEU A 178 1.65 9.50 24.49
C LEU A 178 2.93 10.07 23.88
N ASN A 179 3.90 10.46 24.73
CA ASN A 179 5.20 10.92 24.27
C ASN A 179 5.92 9.82 23.48
N HIS A 180 5.91 8.57 23.95
CA HIS A 180 6.53 7.44 23.28
C HIS A 180 5.87 7.11 21.94
N LEU A 181 4.54 7.24 21.82
CA LEU A 181 3.84 7.15 20.53
C LEU A 181 4.32 8.24 19.56
N ILE A 182 4.41 9.49 20.02
CA ILE A 182 4.84 10.63 19.21
C ILE A 182 6.30 10.47 18.76
N HIS A 183 7.19 10.10 19.67
CA HIS A 183 8.58 9.79 19.34
C HIS A 183 8.69 8.56 18.43
N GLY A 184 7.78 7.60 18.54
CA GLY A 184 7.69 6.46 17.62
C GLY A 184 7.30 6.89 16.20
N VAL A 185 6.33 7.80 16.06
CA VAL A 185 5.96 8.40 14.76
C VAL A 185 7.11 9.23 14.20
N GLN A 186 7.78 10.04 15.03
CA GLN A 186 8.96 10.82 14.65
C GLN A 186 10.10 9.91 14.16
N LEU A 187 10.38 8.83 14.90
CA LEU A 187 11.37 7.82 14.55
C LEU A 187 11.03 7.15 13.22
N ALA A 188 9.77 6.71 13.04
CA ALA A 188 9.33 6.11 11.79
C ALA A 188 9.44 7.08 10.60
N GLY A 189 9.11 8.36 10.81
CA GLY A 189 9.24 9.42 9.80
C GLY A 189 10.68 9.68 9.40
N LEU A 190 11.58 9.88 10.36
CA LEU A 190 13.00 10.10 10.10
C LEU A 190 13.67 8.85 9.51
N TRP A 191 13.29 7.66 9.95
CA TRP A 191 13.72 6.40 9.35
C TRP A 191 13.26 6.30 7.90
N LEU A 192 12.00 6.61 7.58
CA LEU A 192 11.50 6.58 6.20
C LEU A 192 12.21 7.61 5.32
N LEU A 193 12.51 8.79 5.85
CA LEU A 193 13.26 9.82 5.14
C LEU A 193 14.69 9.38 4.86
N GLN A 194 15.37 8.78 5.84
CA GLN A 194 16.75 8.32 5.72
C GLN A 194 16.86 7.06 4.84
N GLU A 195 15.98 6.08 5.02
CA GLU A 195 16.05 4.79 4.31
C GLU A 195 15.32 4.78 2.96
N GLY A 196 14.34 5.67 2.77
CA GLY A 196 13.47 5.73 1.61
C GLY A 196 13.85 6.78 0.55
N PHE A 197 14.79 7.70 0.85
CA PHE A 197 15.24 8.70 -0.12
C PHE A 197 16.72 8.49 -0.49
N PRO A 198 17.09 8.53 -1.78
CA PRO A 198 18.47 8.40 -2.20
C PRO A 198 19.27 9.67 -1.87
N HIS A 199 20.00 9.66 -0.75
CA HIS A 199 20.73 10.82 -0.23
C HIS A 199 22.26 10.62 -0.15
N PHE A 200 22.78 9.43 -0.48
CA PHE A 200 24.22 9.14 -0.58
C PHE A 200 25.03 9.52 0.68
N GLY A 201 24.47 9.29 1.86
CA GLY A 201 25.10 9.63 3.14
C GLY A 201 24.85 11.05 3.65
N TYR A 202 24.32 11.97 2.83
CA TYR A 202 24.10 13.37 3.25
C TYR A 202 23.22 13.52 4.49
N MET A 203 22.16 12.70 4.62
CA MET A 203 21.26 12.72 5.77
C MET A 203 21.77 11.94 6.97
N ASP A 204 22.83 11.13 6.82
CA ASP A 204 23.38 10.38 7.95
C ASP A 204 24.04 11.32 8.98
N ASP A 205 24.69 12.40 8.53
CA ASP A 205 25.34 13.38 9.41
C ASP A 205 24.43 14.55 9.84
N ALA A 206 23.15 14.53 9.45
CA ALA A 206 22.20 15.59 9.80
C ALA A 206 21.97 15.63 11.32
N TYR A 207 21.76 16.81 11.90
CA TYR A 207 21.45 16.95 13.33
C TYR A 207 20.15 16.23 13.72
N LEU A 208 19.14 16.29 12.85
CA LEU A 208 17.85 15.62 13.03
C LEU A 208 17.85 14.33 12.23
N ASN A 209 18.32 13.25 12.86
CA ASN A 209 18.47 11.92 12.24
C ASN A 209 17.81 10.83 13.09
N VAL A 210 17.98 9.56 12.72
CA VAL A 210 17.45 8.43 13.48
C VAL A 210 18.02 8.36 14.91
N ALA A 211 19.33 8.61 15.12
CA ALA A 211 19.93 8.62 16.47
C ALA A 211 19.28 9.69 17.37
N TYR A 212 19.05 10.89 16.85
CA TYR A 212 18.31 11.96 17.54
C TYR A 212 16.93 11.47 18.00
N ALA A 213 16.14 10.88 17.10
CA ALA A 213 14.81 10.38 17.43
C ALA A 213 14.86 9.22 18.44
N ARG A 214 15.86 8.34 18.32
CA ARG A 214 16.07 7.21 19.23
C ARG A 214 16.39 7.66 20.65
N ASN A 215 17.11 8.78 20.85
CA ASN A 215 17.39 9.30 22.20
C ASN A 215 16.11 9.60 22.98
N PHE A 216 15.07 10.14 22.32
CA PHE A 216 13.76 10.35 22.96
C PHE A 216 12.93 9.08 23.03
N TYR A 217 12.89 8.30 21.94
CA TYR A 217 12.07 7.09 21.89
C TYR A 217 12.52 6.02 22.91
N ASP A 218 13.83 5.81 23.06
CA ASP A 218 14.38 4.81 23.97
C ASP A 218 14.40 5.30 25.43
N THR A 219 14.32 6.61 25.68
CA THR A 219 14.37 7.18 27.03
C THR A 219 13.03 7.06 27.75
N ASP A 220 13.08 6.59 28.99
CA ASP A 220 11.97 6.63 29.95
C ASP A 220 12.38 7.54 31.12
N GLN A 221 11.72 8.68 31.27
CA GLN A 221 12.05 9.64 32.33
C GLN A 221 11.37 9.34 33.67
N ARG A 222 10.39 8.42 33.72
CA ARG A 222 9.62 8.12 34.95
C ARG A 222 10.51 7.73 36.14
N PRO A 223 11.60 6.94 35.97
CA PRO A 223 12.49 6.59 37.08
C PRO A 223 13.26 7.79 37.65
N LEU A 224 13.54 8.82 36.85
CA LEU A 224 14.40 9.96 37.21
C LEU A 224 13.83 10.77 38.39
N ARG A 225 12.50 10.83 38.49
CA ARG A 225 11.82 11.47 39.62
C ARG A 225 12.25 10.90 40.96
N LYS A 226 12.37 9.57 41.06
CA LYS A 226 12.81 8.89 42.29
C LYS A 226 14.28 9.20 42.60
N VAL A 227 15.11 9.38 41.57
CA VAL A 227 16.51 9.80 41.74
C VAL A 227 16.56 11.19 42.35
N LEU A 228 15.82 12.16 41.79
CA LEU A 228 15.73 13.53 42.33
C LEU A 228 15.26 13.54 43.79
N GLN A 229 14.26 12.72 44.13
CA GLN A 229 13.74 12.62 45.50
C GLN A 229 14.73 12.00 46.50
N SER A 230 15.61 11.11 46.04
CA SER A 230 16.52 10.35 46.90
C SER A 230 17.95 10.90 46.92
N TYR A 231 18.33 11.74 45.97
CA TYR A 231 19.67 12.29 45.89
C TYR A 231 20.00 13.18 47.10
N GLY A 232 21.04 12.78 47.82
CA GLY A 232 21.47 13.43 49.06
C GLY A 232 22.55 14.50 48.90
N GLY A 233 23.28 14.49 47.78
CA GLY A 233 24.43 15.37 47.57
C GLY A 233 24.05 16.81 47.19
N PRO A 234 25.05 17.71 47.05
CA PRO A 234 24.84 19.07 46.59
C PRO A 234 24.26 19.13 45.18
N ALA A 235 23.34 20.08 44.96
CA ALA A 235 22.71 20.32 43.66
C ALA A 235 22.67 21.81 43.28
N LEU A 236 22.88 22.10 42.00
CA LEU A 236 22.71 23.41 41.38
C LEU A 236 21.74 23.28 40.20
N ILE A 237 20.82 24.22 40.07
CA ILE A 237 19.86 24.31 38.97
C ILE A 237 20.05 25.65 38.29
N ILE A 238 20.29 25.64 36.98
CA ILE A 238 20.42 26.85 36.16
C ILE A 238 19.41 26.74 35.01
N HIS A 239 18.53 27.73 34.85
CA HIS A 239 17.47 27.68 33.84
C HIS A 239 17.06 29.06 33.32
N GLY A 240 16.66 29.15 32.06
CA GLY A 240 16.13 30.37 31.44
C GLY A 240 14.60 30.44 31.59
N LYS A 241 14.04 31.58 32.00
CA LYS A 241 12.59 31.72 32.19
C LYS A 241 11.79 31.56 30.89
N ASP A 242 12.40 31.90 29.77
CA ASP A 242 11.86 31.85 28.41
C ASP A 242 12.27 30.58 27.64
N ASP A 243 12.73 29.53 28.34
CA ASP A 243 13.11 28.26 27.70
C ASP A 243 11.89 27.58 27.02
N GLY A 244 11.93 27.60 25.68
CA GLY A 244 10.87 27.04 24.83
C GLY A 244 10.99 25.55 24.53
N LEU A 245 12.08 24.88 24.95
CA LEU A 245 12.27 23.44 24.76
C LEU A 245 12.02 22.67 26.05
N VAL A 246 12.61 23.12 27.16
CA VAL A 246 12.36 22.57 28.49
C VAL A 246 11.71 23.67 29.33
N PRO A 247 10.41 23.56 29.64
CA PRO A 247 9.70 24.64 30.33
C PRO A 247 10.33 24.92 31.69
N VAL A 248 10.36 26.20 32.10
CA VAL A 248 10.89 26.63 33.41
C VAL A 248 10.22 25.90 34.60
N ALA A 249 8.98 25.41 34.41
CA ALA A 249 8.30 24.56 35.38
C ALA A 249 9.11 23.32 35.76
N ALA A 250 9.93 22.79 34.85
CA ALA A 250 10.80 21.65 35.12
C ALA A 250 11.88 22.01 36.13
N ALA A 251 12.47 23.21 36.04
CA ALA A 251 13.43 23.70 37.03
C ALA A 251 12.79 23.89 38.41
N TRP A 252 11.57 24.43 38.48
CA TRP A 252 10.85 24.56 39.75
C TRP A 252 10.52 23.21 40.37
N GLU A 253 10.13 22.24 39.55
CA GLU A 253 9.88 20.89 40.04
C GLU A 253 11.19 20.20 40.47
N HIS A 254 12.30 20.41 39.76
CA HIS A 254 13.62 19.96 40.20
C HIS A 254 13.99 20.57 41.56
N GLU A 255 13.83 21.88 41.74
CA GLU A 255 14.11 22.58 43.01
C GLU A 255 13.23 22.03 44.14
N ARG A 256 11.95 21.77 43.86
CA ARG A 256 11.04 21.18 44.84
C ARG A 256 11.49 19.78 45.26
N LEU A 257 11.93 18.94 44.31
CA LEU A 257 12.37 17.57 44.59
C LEU A 257 13.78 17.50 45.23
N LEU A 258 14.61 18.52 44.98
CA LEU A 258 15.96 18.71 45.51
C LEU A 258 15.97 19.86 46.54
N PRO A 259 15.49 19.65 47.77
CA PRO A 259 15.35 20.72 48.77
C PRO A 259 16.67 21.41 49.15
N GLN A 260 17.81 20.78 48.89
CA GLN A 260 19.16 21.32 49.08
C GLN A 260 19.69 22.14 47.89
N SER A 261 18.97 22.20 46.77
CA SER A 261 19.49 22.82 45.55
C SER A 261 19.63 24.33 45.67
N GLU A 262 20.69 24.87 45.06
CA GLU A 262 20.78 26.27 44.71
C GLU A 262 20.15 26.47 43.33
N MET A 263 19.30 27.48 43.14
CA MET A 263 18.66 27.76 41.85
C MET A 263 19.06 29.14 41.33
N ARG A 264 19.41 29.21 40.03
CA ARG A 264 19.70 30.44 39.29
C ARG A 264 18.79 30.50 38.06
N LEU A 265 17.90 31.49 38.06
CA LEU A 265 17.00 31.75 36.94
C LEU A 265 17.47 32.99 36.18
N TYR A 266 17.52 32.87 34.86
CA TYR A 266 17.91 33.94 33.95
C TYR A 266 16.67 34.48 33.21
N GLU A 267 16.58 35.81 33.05
CA GLU A 267 15.45 36.47 32.36
C GLU A 267 15.51 36.29 30.84
N SER A 268 16.72 36.14 30.29
CA SER A 268 16.99 36.00 28.86
C SER A 268 17.90 34.81 28.57
N GLY A 269 17.82 34.26 27.37
CA GLY A 269 18.72 33.20 26.88
C GLY A 269 18.05 31.84 26.68
N GLY A 270 16.83 31.64 27.19
CA GLY A 270 15.99 30.46 26.96
C GLY A 270 16.72 29.13 27.18
N HIS A 271 16.52 28.19 26.25
CA HIS A 271 17.27 26.92 26.25
C HIS A 271 18.76 27.11 25.93
N GLY A 272 19.10 28.21 25.26
CA GLY A 272 20.42 28.48 24.69
C GLY A 272 21.36 29.26 25.61
N LEU A 273 21.09 29.33 26.92
CA LEU A 273 21.87 30.10 27.90
C LEU A 273 23.39 29.90 27.77
N ILE A 274 23.79 28.65 27.53
CA ILE A 274 25.20 28.29 27.40
C ILE A 274 25.88 28.90 26.17
N PHE A 275 25.12 29.29 25.16
CA PHE A 275 25.61 29.95 23.95
C PHE A 275 25.62 31.47 24.10
N SER A 276 24.62 32.04 24.78
CA SER A 276 24.52 33.49 24.97
C SER A 276 25.47 34.00 26.05
N GLU A 277 25.61 33.27 27.16
CA GLU A 277 26.35 33.73 28.34
C GLU A 277 27.36 32.67 28.86
N PRO A 278 28.22 32.08 27.99
CA PRO A 278 29.07 30.95 28.35
C PRO A 278 30.00 31.23 29.54
N GLN A 279 30.57 32.43 29.62
CA GLN A 279 31.52 32.77 30.68
C GLN A 279 30.83 32.88 32.05
N GLU A 280 29.70 33.58 32.11
CA GLU A 280 28.97 33.78 33.37
C GLU A 280 28.46 32.45 33.92
N ILE A 281 27.84 31.63 33.07
CA ILE A 281 27.30 30.32 33.45
C ILE A 281 28.43 29.43 33.98
N MET A 282 29.60 29.42 33.34
CA MET A 282 30.75 28.63 33.81
C MET A 282 31.36 29.15 35.11
N GLN A 283 31.35 30.47 35.35
CA GLN A 283 31.79 31.03 36.63
C GLN A 283 30.88 30.60 37.79
N VAL A 284 29.57 30.59 37.57
CA VAL A 284 28.60 30.11 38.57
C VAL A 284 28.81 28.62 38.86
N ILE A 285 29.03 27.81 37.82
CA ILE A 285 29.30 26.38 37.95
C ILE A 285 30.63 26.12 38.66
N ASP A 286 31.70 26.81 38.28
CA ASP A 286 33.01 26.68 38.94
C ASP A 286 32.91 27.03 40.43
N ALA A 287 32.29 28.16 40.78
CA ALA A 287 32.08 28.56 42.16
C ALA A 287 31.31 27.49 42.97
N PHE A 288 30.30 26.87 42.37
CA PHE A 288 29.54 25.78 43.00
C PHE A 288 30.38 24.49 43.15
N VAL A 289 31.17 24.12 42.14
CA VAL A 289 32.09 22.97 42.20
C VAL A 289 33.09 23.16 43.34
N GLN A 290 33.74 24.33 43.41
CA GLN A 290 34.65 24.65 44.50
C GLN A 290 33.94 24.59 45.86
N LYS A 291 32.72 25.15 45.97
CA LYS A 291 31.94 25.11 47.21
C LYS A 291 31.63 23.66 47.65
N ALA A 292 31.35 22.77 46.70
CA ALA A 292 31.11 21.35 46.99
C ALA A 292 32.39 20.62 47.44
N GLU A 293 33.54 20.88 46.80
CA GLU A 293 34.81 20.27 47.19
C GLU A 293 35.29 20.70 48.58
N HIS A 294 35.03 21.95 48.96
CA HIS A 294 35.32 22.44 50.31
C HIS A 294 34.27 22.03 51.36
N GLY A 295 33.24 21.25 50.99
CA GLY A 295 32.18 20.80 51.91
C GLY A 295 31.23 21.90 52.37
N HIS A 296 31.21 23.05 51.70
CA HIS A 296 30.37 24.20 52.03
C HIS A 296 29.01 24.17 51.29
N ALA A 297 28.85 23.30 50.30
CA ALA A 297 27.59 23.17 49.56
C ALA A 297 26.58 22.32 50.35
N LEU A 298 25.30 22.72 50.32
CA LEU A 298 24.26 22.08 51.12
C LEU A 298 23.97 20.66 50.64
N THR A 299 23.94 19.72 51.57
CA THR A 299 23.42 18.36 51.35
C THR A 299 21.94 18.29 51.74
N ARG A 300 21.22 17.26 51.29
CA ARG A 300 19.82 17.04 51.63
C ARG A 300 19.58 16.96 53.14
N ALA A 301 20.52 16.37 53.88
CA ALA A 301 20.45 16.26 55.34
C ALA A 301 20.53 17.64 56.04
N GLN A 302 21.09 18.64 55.37
CA GLN A 302 21.21 20.01 55.86
C GLN A 302 20.12 20.94 55.30
N ALA A 303 19.21 20.43 54.47
CA ALA A 303 18.14 21.23 53.87
C ALA A 303 17.09 21.63 54.92
N GLU A 304 16.47 22.80 54.72
CA GLU A 304 15.39 23.29 55.58
C GLU A 304 14.23 22.30 55.64
N ALA A 305 13.73 22.02 56.85
CA ALA A 305 12.64 21.06 57.07
C ALA A 305 11.39 21.35 56.22
N GLN A 306 11.09 22.64 55.98
CA GLN A 306 9.97 23.05 55.13
C GLN A 306 10.18 22.65 53.66
N LYS A 307 11.40 22.81 53.11
CA LYS A 307 11.72 22.38 51.74
C LYS A 307 11.65 20.85 51.63
N VAL A 308 12.15 20.13 52.63
CA VAL A 308 12.07 18.66 52.68
C VAL A 308 10.60 18.21 52.69
N ALA A 309 9.75 18.81 53.52
CA ALA A 309 8.32 18.49 53.54
C ALA A 309 7.63 18.76 52.18
N ARG A 310 7.95 19.89 51.53
CA ARG A 310 7.44 20.20 50.18
C ARG A 310 7.89 19.19 49.13
N SER A 311 9.10 18.63 49.23
CA SER A 311 9.62 17.63 48.29
C SER A 311 8.85 16.29 48.31
N LEU A 312 8.19 15.98 49.44
CA LEU A 312 7.43 14.74 49.64
C LEU A 312 5.99 14.84 49.15
N ALA A 313 5.47 16.05 48.90
CA ALA A 313 4.13 16.25 48.40
C ALA A 313 3.98 15.68 46.97
N PRO A 314 2.79 15.12 46.61
CA PRO A 314 2.49 14.73 45.24
C PRO A 314 2.67 15.88 44.25
N PHE A 315 2.97 15.57 43.00
CA PHE A 315 2.99 16.56 41.92
C PHE A 315 1.59 17.15 41.71
N ASP A 316 1.49 18.47 41.61
CA ASP A 316 0.24 19.17 41.28
C ASP A 316 0.36 19.79 39.87
N PRO A 317 -0.36 19.29 38.87
CA PRO A 317 -0.30 19.84 37.51
C PRO A 317 -0.80 21.29 37.41
N ASN A 318 -1.56 21.78 38.39
CA ASN A 318 -2.05 23.16 38.39
C ASN A 318 -0.95 24.19 38.68
N THR A 319 0.22 23.77 39.17
CA THR A 319 1.34 24.68 39.44
C THR A 319 2.17 24.99 38.19
N ILE A 320 1.87 24.36 37.05
CA ILE A 320 2.53 24.62 35.77
C ILE A 320 2.05 25.97 35.22
N PRO A 321 2.94 26.90 34.84
CA PRO A 321 2.57 28.09 34.10
C PRO A 321 1.86 27.70 32.81
N LYS A 322 0.68 28.27 32.60
CA LYS A 322 0.02 28.11 31.31
C LYS A 322 0.90 28.75 30.22
N PRO A 323 1.12 28.06 29.09
CA PRO A 323 1.86 28.63 27.98
C PRO A 323 1.21 29.94 27.54
N HIS A 324 2.04 30.97 27.34
CA HIS A 324 1.62 32.32 26.98
C HIS A 324 2.55 32.88 25.90
N GLY A 325 2.16 33.98 25.26
CA GLY A 325 2.95 34.65 24.23
C GLY A 325 3.30 33.74 23.04
N LEU A 326 4.58 33.72 22.66
CA LEU A 326 5.08 32.99 21.50
C LEU A 326 4.87 31.47 21.64
N THR A 327 5.04 30.90 22.83
CA THR A 327 4.91 29.45 23.07
C THR A 327 3.48 28.98 22.82
N LEU A 328 2.48 29.73 23.31
CA LEU A 328 1.08 29.44 23.03
C LEU A 328 0.77 29.58 21.54
N PHE A 329 1.31 30.61 20.89
CA PHE A 329 1.14 30.84 19.46
C PHE A 329 1.73 29.69 18.62
N VAL A 330 2.94 29.24 18.92
CA VAL A 330 3.58 28.09 18.27
C VAL A 330 2.77 26.82 18.50
N LEU A 331 2.28 26.58 19.73
CA LEU A 331 1.47 25.41 20.04
C LEU A 331 0.13 25.41 19.30
N VAL A 332 -0.54 26.58 19.19
CA VAL A 332 -1.73 26.77 18.36
C VAL A 332 -1.44 26.49 16.89
N LEU A 333 -0.32 27.00 16.36
CA LEU A 333 0.09 26.74 14.98
C LEU A 333 0.38 25.25 14.76
N LEU A 334 1.12 24.60 15.66
CA LEU A 334 1.44 23.18 15.57
C LEU A 334 0.17 22.32 15.56
N LEU A 335 -0.81 22.64 16.41
CA LEU A 335 -2.11 21.97 16.38
C LEU A 335 -2.84 22.22 15.05
N ALA A 336 -2.86 23.46 14.56
CA ALA A 336 -3.48 23.76 13.27
C ALA A 336 -2.79 23.02 12.09
N PHE A 337 -1.47 22.88 12.11
CA PHE A 337 -0.75 22.10 11.09
C PHE A 337 -0.95 20.59 11.27
N ALA A 338 -0.97 20.09 12.50
CA ALA A 338 -1.21 18.68 12.79
C ALA A 338 -2.58 18.21 12.29
N THR A 339 -3.60 19.08 12.30
CA THR A 339 -4.91 18.74 11.72
C THR A 339 -4.86 18.46 10.21
N LEU A 340 -3.86 18.98 9.48
CA LEU A 340 -3.67 18.69 8.06
C LEU A 340 -3.20 17.24 7.82
N VAL A 341 -2.51 16.66 8.81
CA VAL A 341 -2.06 15.26 8.78
C VAL A 341 -3.18 14.35 9.29
N SER A 342 -3.77 14.69 10.43
CA SER A 342 -4.90 13.96 11.00
C SER A 342 -5.76 14.86 11.88
N GLU A 343 -6.87 15.34 11.32
CA GLU A 343 -7.88 16.16 12.02
C GLU A 343 -8.33 15.51 13.34
N ASP A 344 -8.81 14.27 13.28
CA ASP A 344 -9.47 13.63 14.43
C ASP A 344 -8.47 13.33 15.57
N LEU A 345 -7.27 12.80 15.25
CA LEU A 345 -6.22 12.56 16.24
C LEU A 345 -5.74 13.86 16.88
N THR A 346 -5.67 14.93 16.10
CA THR A 346 -5.25 16.24 16.61
C THR A 346 -6.30 16.84 17.53
N CYS A 347 -7.60 16.71 17.21
CA CYS A 347 -8.66 17.14 18.12
C CYS A 347 -8.64 16.36 19.45
N ILE A 348 -8.37 15.06 19.40
CA ILE A 348 -8.20 14.24 20.60
C ILE A 348 -6.98 14.70 21.41
N GLY A 349 -5.83 14.91 20.77
CA GLY A 349 -4.62 15.43 21.41
C GLY A 349 -4.82 16.81 22.02
N ALA A 350 -5.55 17.70 21.34
CA ALA A 350 -5.92 19.00 21.84
C ALA A 350 -6.84 18.91 23.08
N GLY A 351 -7.82 18.00 23.08
CA GLY A 351 -8.65 17.74 24.26
C GLY A 351 -7.86 17.19 25.44
N LEU A 352 -6.86 16.33 25.20
CA LEU A 352 -5.95 15.84 26.24
C LEU A 352 -5.09 16.96 26.83
N LEU A 353 -4.54 17.86 26.02
CA LEU A 353 -3.82 19.06 26.48
C LEU A 353 -4.69 19.97 27.36
N VAL A 354 -5.99 20.05 27.05
CA VAL A 354 -6.95 20.80 27.86
C VAL A 354 -7.21 20.07 29.18
N ALA A 355 -7.42 18.75 29.15
CA ALA A 355 -7.66 17.94 30.34
C ALA A 355 -6.47 17.96 31.31
N GLN A 356 -5.24 18.09 30.80
CA GLN A 356 -4.00 18.19 31.57
C GLN A 356 -3.70 19.60 32.09
N GLY A 357 -4.53 20.60 31.74
CA GLY A 357 -4.33 21.99 32.16
C GLY A 357 -3.28 22.76 31.34
N THR A 358 -2.66 22.12 30.33
CA THR A 358 -1.62 22.72 29.47
C THR A 358 -2.18 23.77 28.52
N MET A 359 -3.45 23.67 28.11
CA MET A 359 -4.06 24.60 27.16
C MET A 359 -5.49 24.96 27.55
N SER A 360 -5.95 26.17 27.23
CA SER A 360 -7.36 26.53 27.41
C SER A 360 -8.23 25.82 26.37
N PHE A 361 -9.44 25.40 26.77
CA PHE A 361 -10.41 24.79 25.85
C PHE A 361 -10.65 25.65 24.61
N LEU A 362 -10.83 26.96 24.81
CA LEU A 362 -11.07 27.89 23.71
C LEU A 362 -9.90 27.95 22.74
N SER A 363 -8.66 28.07 23.24
CA SER A 363 -7.46 28.10 22.40
C SER A 363 -7.30 26.79 21.62
N ALA A 364 -7.51 25.64 22.26
CA ALA A 364 -7.40 24.32 21.65
C ALA A 364 -8.42 24.12 20.54
N THR A 365 -9.69 24.46 20.81
CA THR A 365 -10.78 24.38 19.84
C THR A 365 -10.57 25.32 18.67
N LEU A 366 -10.16 26.58 18.91
CA LEU A 366 -9.90 27.54 17.83
C LEU A 366 -8.71 27.12 16.96
N ALA A 367 -7.64 26.58 17.56
CA ALA A 367 -6.49 26.06 16.83
C ALA A 367 -6.89 24.92 15.89
N CYS A 368 -7.62 23.92 16.41
CA CYS A 368 -8.11 22.80 15.60
C CYS A 368 -9.09 23.28 14.53
N LEU A 369 -10.04 24.15 14.89
CA LEU A 369 -11.04 24.67 13.97
C LEU A 369 -10.38 25.41 12.79
N PHE A 370 -9.39 26.25 13.08
CA PHE A 370 -8.66 26.98 12.04
C PHE A 370 -7.89 26.03 11.12
N GLY A 371 -7.16 25.07 11.68
CA GLY A 371 -6.37 24.11 10.90
C GLY A 371 -7.23 23.21 10.01
N ILE A 372 -8.32 22.66 10.56
CA ILE A 372 -9.32 21.89 9.81
C ILE A 372 -9.93 22.75 8.72
N TYR A 373 -10.31 23.98 9.07
CA TYR A 373 -10.95 24.88 8.13
C TYR A 373 -10.04 25.17 6.94
N LEU A 374 -8.78 25.48 7.20
CA LEU A 374 -7.78 25.73 6.17
C LEU A 374 -7.50 24.47 5.33
N GLY A 375 -7.32 23.31 5.96
CA GLY A 375 -7.00 22.05 5.29
C GLY A 375 -8.05 21.60 4.30
N ASP A 376 -9.32 21.64 4.68
CA ASP A 376 -10.41 21.20 3.80
C ASP A 376 -10.72 22.23 2.70
N LEU A 377 -10.49 23.52 2.94
CA LEU A 377 -10.49 24.52 1.86
C LEU A 377 -9.38 24.23 0.84
N LEU A 378 -8.19 23.81 1.28
CA LEU A 378 -7.11 23.39 0.38
C LEU A 378 -7.50 22.13 -0.42
N LEU A 379 -8.18 21.14 0.19
CA LEU A 379 -8.69 19.96 -0.52
C LEU A 379 -9.72 20.35 -1.60
N TYR A 380 -10.63 21.27 -1.27
CA TYR A 380 -11.58 21.82 -2.24
C TYR A 380 -10.87 22.55 -3.38
N LEU A 381 -9.91 23.42 -3.07
CA LEU A 381 -9.14 24.17 -4.07
C LEU A 381 -8.29 23.25 -4.94
N ALA A 382 -7.71 22.19 -4.37
CA ALA A 382 -7.00 21.16 -5.12
C ALA A 382 -7.95 20.46 -6.12
N GLY A 383 -9.16 20.08 -5.69
CA GLY A 383 -10.18 19.56 -6.59
C GLY A 383 -10.53 20.55 -7.71
N ARG A 384 -10.71 21.83 -7.38
CA ARG A 384 -11.01 22.88 -8.36
C ARG A 384 -9.87 23.13 -9.35
N TYR A 385 -8.63 23.11 -8.89
CA TYR A 385 -7.44 23.26 -9.73
C TYR A 385 -7.25 22.05 -10.66
N LEU A 386 -7.53 20.84 -10.16
CA LEU A 386 -7.43 19.60 -10.94
C LEU A 386 -8.59 19.39 -11.93
N ARG A 387 -9.62 20.25 -11.93
CA ARG A 387 -10.80 20.14 -12.82
C ARG A 387 -10.41 20.05 -14.29
N GLU A 388 -9.59 20.98 -14.78
CA GLU A 388 -9.13 21.05 -16.19
C GLU A 388 -8.32 19.80 -16.61
N PRO A 389 -7.25 19.41 -15.88
CA PRO A 389 -6.51 18.18 -16.19
C PRO A 389 -7.35 16.90 -16.14
N VAL A 390 -8.28 16.80 -15.18
CA VAL A 390 -9.16 15.64 -15.02
C VAL A 390 -10.16 15.52 -16.18
N LEU A 391 -10.62 16.65 -16.71
CA LEU A 391 -11.56 16.71 -17.83
C LEU A 391 -10.89 16.45 -19.19
N THR A 392 -9.59 16.69 -19.33
CA THR A 392 -8.91 16.73 -20.64
C THR A 392 -7.81 15.70 -20.83
N ARG A 393 -7.25 15.10 -19.77
CA ARG A 393 -6.09 14.21 -19.86
C ARG A 393 -6.37 12.80 -19.35
N ALA A 394 -5.91 11.80 -20.10
CA ALA A 394 -5.83 10.42 -19.64
C ALA A 394 -4.82 10.29 -18.48
N PRO A 395 -5.04 9.42 -17.47
CA PRO A 395 -6.08 8.40 -17.38
C PRO A 395 -7.37 8.88 -16.68
N PHE A 396 -7.47 10.15 -16.27
CA PHE A 396 -8.60 10.63 -15.47
C PHE A 396 -9.92 10.58 -16.24
N THR A 397 -9.88 10.87 -17.54
CA THR A 397 -11.01 10.71 -18.48
C THR A 397 -11.44 9.24 -18.66
N TRP A 398 -10.61 8.26 -18.26
CA TRP A 398 -10.98 6.84 -18.24
C TRP A 398 -11.78 6.46 -16.98
N ILE A 399 -11.63 7.24 -15.90
CA ILE A 399 -12.22 6.95 -14.58
C ILE A 399 -13.47 7.81 -14.34
N ILE A 400 -13.42 9.09 -14.68
CA ILE A 400 -14.51 10.06 -14.45
C ILE A 400 -14.98 10.56 -15.81
N LYS A 401 -16.21 10.19 -16.18
CA LYS A 401 -16.81 10.62 -17.45
C LYS A 401 -17.31 12.07 -17.37
N PRO A 402 -17.18 12.87 -18.43
CA PRO A 402 -17.62 14.27 -18.45
C PRO A 402 -19.10 14.44 -18.06
N GLU A 403 -19.98 13.53 -18.48
CA GLU A 403 -21.43 13.61 -18.21
C GLU A 403 -21.77 13.42 -16.72
N ALA A 404 -20.92 12.68 -15.97
CA ALA A 404 -21.08 12.48 -14.54
C ALA A 404 -20.75 13.74 -13.73
N LEU A 405 -19.89 14.62 -14.26
CA LEU A 405 -19.52 15.87 -13.62
C LEU A 405 -20.63 16.92 -13.76
N THR A 406 -21.28 17.00 -14.92
CA THR A 406 -22.42 17.91 -15.13
C THR A 406 -23.65 17.52 -14.30
N GLN A 407 -23.93 16.22 -14.18
CA GLN A 407 -24.99 15.71 -13.28
C GLN A 407 -24.63 15.95 -11.81
N GLY A 408 -23.36 15.80 -11.44
CA GLY A 408 -22.85 16.08 -10.09
C GLY A 408 -22.97 17.55 -9.70
N GLU A 409 -22.70 18.49 -10.60
CA GLU A 409 -22.82 19.94 -10.39
C GLU A 409 -24.28 20.33 -10.07
N GLN A 410 -25.25 19.81 -10.83
CA GLN A 410 -26.68 20.05 -10.58
C GLN A 410 -27.18 19.42 -9.28
N TRP A 411 -26.68 18.22 -8.94
CA TRP A 411 -27.00 17.58 -7.66
C TRP A 411 -26.43 18.36 -6.47
N PHE A 412 -25.20 18.87 -6.58
CA PHE A 412 -24.56 19.64 -5.52
C PHE A 412 -25.24 21.00 -5.29
N GLU A 413 -25.73 21.66 -6.34
CA GLU A 413 -26.54 22.88 -6.19
C GLU A 413 -27.86 22.62 -5.42
N ARG A 414 -28.43 21.42 -5.50
CA ARG A 414 -29.66 21.05 -4.77
C ARG A 414 -29.40 20.52 -3.36
N GLU A 415 -28.45 19.61 -3.19
CA GLU A 415 -28.26 18.82 -1.96
C GLU A 415 -26.87 19.01 -1.32
N GLY A 416 -25.98 19.82 -1.91
CA GLY A 416 -24.58 19.97 -1.51
C GLY A 416 -24.39 20.47 -0.08
N ALA A 417 -25.25 21.37 0.40
CA ALA A 417 -25.22 21.83 1.78
C ALA A 417 -25.42 20.69 2.78
N LYS A 418 -26.40 19.80 2.54
CA LYS A 418 -26.65 18.64 3.39
C LYS A 418 -25.52 17.63 3.28
N ALA A 419 -24.97 17.42 2.07
CA ALA A 419 -23.84 16.52 1.85
C ALA A 419 -22.59 16.97 2.62
N ILE A 420 -22.25 18.26 2.59
CA ILE A 420 -21.12 18.82 3.36
C ILE A 420 -21.35 18.61 4.86
N LEU A 421 -22.53 18.97 5.38
CA LEU A 421 -22.85 18.83 6.81
C LEU A 421 -22.78 17.36 7.27
N LEU A 422 -23.40 16.44 6.52
CA LEU A 422 -23.46 15.01 6.87
C LEU A 422 -22.13 14.28 6.69
N SER A 423 -21.30 14.72 5.74
CA SER A 423 -19.99 14.10 5.48
C SER A 423 -19.08 14.08 6.72
N ARG A 424 -19.26 15.05 7.63
CA ARG A 424 -18.47 15.12 8.87
C ARG A 424 -18.78 14.02 9.87
N PHE A 425 -20.03 13.59 9.90
CA PHE A 425 -20.51 12.51 10.76
C PHE A 425 -20.27 11.12 10.16
N LEU A 426 -19.80 11.04 8.91
CA LEU A 426 -19.55 9.79 8.20
C LEU A 426 -18.05 9.57 7.93
N PRO A 427 -17.38 8.67 8.69
CA PRO A 427 -15.95 8.41 8.55
C PRO A 427 -15.51 8.09 7.11
N GLY A 428 -14.40 8.68 6.67
CA GLY A 428 -13.83 8.46 5.34
C GLY A 428 -14.55 9.15 4.16
N SER A 429 -15.68 9.81 4.40
CA SER A 429 -16.43 10.49 3.34
C SER A 429 -15.99 11.94 3.08
N ARG A 430 -15.31 12.58 4.03
CA ARG A 430 -14.89 13.99 3.99
C ARG A 430 -13.99 14.30 2.77
N LEU A 431 -12.85 13.63 2.66
CA LEU A 431 -11.87 13.84 1.59
C LEU A 431 -12.49 13.62 0.19
N PRO A 432 -13.20 12.50 -0.09
CA PRO A 432 -13.90 12.34 -1.37
C PRO A 432 -14.93 13.43 -1.64
N THR A 433 -15.70 13.84 -0.62
CA THR A 433 -16.77 14.85 -0.78
C THR A 433 -16.21 16.23 -1.11
N TYR A 434 -15.15 16.67 -0.44
CA TYR A 434 -14.59 18.02 -0.61
C TYR A 434 -13.81 18.15 -1.92
N VAL A 435 -13.04 17.13 -2.28
CA VAL A 435 -12.36 17.07 -3.59
C VAL A 435 -13.38 16.99 -4.72
N ALA A 436 -14.44 16.18 -4.57
CA ALA A 436 -15.52 16.10 -5.56
C ALA A 436 -16.26 17.43 -5.71
N ALA A 437 -16.56 18.14 -4.61
CA ALA A 437 -17.18 19.45 -4.65
C ALA A 437 -16.34 20.46 -5.45
N GLY A 438 -15.01 20.44 -5.29
CA GLY A 438 -14.07 21.24 -6.07
C GLY A 438 -14.06 20.87 -7.56
N LEU A 439 -13.97 19.57 -7.87
CA LEU A 439 -13.98 19.04 -9.25
C LEU A 439 -15.27 19.36 -10.01
N MET A 440 -16.41 19.28 -9.33
CA MET A 440 -17.73 19.59 -9.88
C MET A 440 -17.94 21.10 -10.08
N GLY A 441 -17.01 21.94 -9.61
CA GLY A 441 -17.07 23.38 -9.85
C GLY A 441 -18.03 24.15 -8.94
N ALA A 442 -18.40 23.59 -7.79
CA ALA A 442 -19.32 24.21 -6.84
C ALA A 442 -18.92 25.65 -6.46
N SER A 443 -19.84 26.41 -5.85
CA SER A 443 -19.49 27.75 -5.35
C SER A 443 -18.56 27.66 -4.13
N PHE A 444 -17.38 28.27 -4.23
CA PHE A 444 -16.40 28.33 -3.13
C PHE A 444 -17.02 28.94 -1.86
N TRP A 445 -17.75 30.05 -2.01
CA TRP A 445 -18.34 30.75 -0.87
C TRP A 445 -19.44 29.95 -0.19
N LYS A 446 -20.28 29.24 -0.96
CA LYS A 446 -21.30 28.34 -0.39
C LYS A 446 -20.62 27.18 0.35
N PHE A 447 -19.62 26.56 -0.27
CA PHE A 447 -18.85 25.47 0.35
C PHE A 447 -18.24 25.93 1.66
N ALA A 448 -17.44 27.01 1.62
CA ALA A 448 -16.74 27.57 2.77
C ALA A 448 -17.69 27.91 3.93
N PHE A 449 -18.85 28.50 3.65
CA PHE A 449 -19.84 28.85 4.66
C PHE A 449 -20.47 27.63 5.35
N TYR A 450 -21.06 26.71 4.59
CA TYR A 450 -21.67 25.50 5.18
C TYR A 450 -20.65 24.62 5.88
N PHE A 451 -19.44 24.58 5.33
CA PHE A 451 -18.33 23.90 5.93
C PHE A 451 -17.89 24.55 7.25
N LEU A 452 -17.81 25.89 7.34
CA LEU A 452 -17.49 26.57 8.60
C LEU A 452 -18.51 26.21 9.69
N ILE A 453 -19.80 26.21 9.35
CA ILE A 453 -20.87 25.83 10.28
C ILE A 453 -20.67 24.39 10.78
N ALA A 454 -20.46 23.44 9.88
CA ALA A 454 -20.23 22.05 10.28
C ALA A 454 -18.96 21.88 11.14
N ALA A 455 -17.90 22.65 10.85
CA ALA A 455 -16.64 22.63 11.58
C ALA A 455 -16.84 23.18 13.00
N ALA A 456 -17.51 24.33 13.10
CA ALA A 456 -17.80 25.02 14.35
C ALA A 456 -18.70 24.20 15.29
N VAL A 457 -19.45 23.22 14.77
CA VAL A 457 -20.22 22.28 15.61
C VAL A 457 -19.39 21.03 15.96
N TRP A 458 -18.73 20.42 14.97
CA TRP A 458 -18.03 19.16 15.15
C TRP A 458 -16.76 19.28 16.01
N THR A 459 -15.94 20.31 15.74
CA THR A 459 -14.64 20.46 16.40
C THR A 459 -14.76 20.68 17.92
N PRO A 460 -15.60 21.59 18.44
CA PRO A 460 -15.77 21.73 19.88
C PRO A 460 -16.35 20.49 20.53
N LEU A 461 -17.24 19.76 19.84
CA LEU A 461 -17.81 18.51 20.33
C LEU A 461 -16.72 17.44 20.51
N LEU A 462 -15.87 17.25 19.50
CA LEU A 462 -14.81 16.24 19.53
C LEU A 462 -13.72 16.59 20.56
N VAL A 463 -13.26 17.85 20.58
CA VAL A 463 -12.31 18.34 21.60
C VAL A 463 -12.92 18.21 22.99
N GLY A 464 -14.18 18.60 23.18
CA GLY A 464 -14.88 18.51 24.47
C GLY A 464 -15.07 17.08 24.96
N LEU A 465 -15.47 16.16 24.09
CA LEU A 465 -15.53 14.73 24.40
C LEU A 465 -14.16 14.19 24.81
N ALA A 466 -13.09 14.56 24.09
CA ALA A 466 -11.73 14.16 24.43
C ALA A 466 -11.26 14.79 25.75
N THR A 467 -11.65 16.01 26.09
CA THR A 467 -11.37 16.62 27.40
C THR A 467 -12.07 15.87 28.52
N LEU A 468 -13.34 15.48 28.32
CA LEU A 468 -14.15 14.78 29.33
C LEU A 468 -13.73 13.32 29.54
N LEU A 469 -13.45 12.61 28.44
CA LEU A 469 -13.13 11.18 28.44
C LEU A 469 -11.61 10.92 28.48
N GLY A 470 -10.78 11.95 28.32
CA GLY A 470 -9.35 11.82 28.08
C GLY A 470 -8.61 11.06 29.17
N SER A 471 -8.91 11.33 30.45
CA SER A 471 -8.30 10.60 31.57
C SER A 471 -8.65 9.10 31.55
N GLN A 472 -9.91 8.76 31.28
CA GLN A 472 -10.37 7.37 31.20
C GLN A 472 -9.85 6.65 29.94
N MET A 473 -9.86 7.31 28.79
CA MET A 473 -9.35 6.74 27.53
C MET A 473 -7.86 6.42 27.62
N MET A 474 -7.08 7.20 28.35
CA MET A 474 -5.65 6.96 28.55
C MET A 474 -5.38 5.69 29.37
N ASP A 475 -6.21 5.39 30.38
CA ASP A 475 -6.13 4.13 31.13
C ASP A 475 -6.46 2.92 30.23
N TYR A 476 -7.43 3.06 29.31
CA TYR A 476 -7.75 2.02 28.33
C TYR A 476 -6.67 1.85 27.25
N LEU A 477 -6.11 2.94 26.71
CA LEU A 477 -5.01 2.89 25.72
C LEU A 477 -3.77 2.21 26.31
N ALA A 478 -3.47 2.49 27.59
CA ALA A 478 -2.41 1.83 28.33
C ALA A 478 -2.62 0.31 28.45
N ALA A 479 -3.83 -0.11 28.79
CA ALA A 479 -4.17 -1.52 28.95
C ALA A 479 -4.23 -2.30 27.62
N TYR A 480 -4.60 -1.65 26.51
CA TYR A 480 -4.89 -2.32 25.23
C TYR A 480 -3.86 -2.07 24.11
N SER A 481 -2.79 -1.32 24.37
CA SER A 481 -1.67 -1.11 23.44
C SER A 481 -1.14 -2.41 22.81
N LYS A 482 -1.18 -3.53 23.55
CA LYS A 482 -0.79 -4.87 23.08
C LYS A 482 -1.69 -5.46 21.99
N TYR A 483 -2.93 -4.99 21.86
CA TYR A 483 -3.93 -5.49 20.90
C TYR A 483 -4.28 -4.48 19.80
N ALA A 484 -3.66 -3.31 19.77
CA ALA A 484 -3.99 -2.21 18.85
C ALA A 484 -4.02 -2.65 17.37
N LEU A 485 -3.05 -3.46 16.93
CA LEU A 485 -3.01 -3.99 15.56
C LEU A 485 -4.20 -4.92 15.26
N LEU A 486 -4.56 -5.81 16.19
CA LEU A 486 -5.69 -6.72 16.00
C LEU A 486 -7.01 -5.95 15.95
N THR A 487 -7.20 -4.97 16.82
CA THR A 487 -8.38 -4.10 16.84
C THR A 487 -8.49 -3.29 15.54
N PHE A 488 -7.37 -2.77 15.02
CA PHE A 488 -7.34 -2.10 13.71
C PHE A 488 -7.70 -3.03 12.56
N ILE A 489 -7.15 -4.25 12.53
CA ILE A 489 -7.49 -5.26 11.51
C ILE A 489 -8.98 -5.62 11.56
N ILE A 490 -9.55 -5.82 12.76
CA ILE A 490 -10.97 -6.11 12.95
C ILE A 490 -11.82 -4.94 12.45
N PHE A 491 -11.43 -3.70 12.76
CA PHE A 491 -12.14 -2.51 12.30
C PHE A 491 -12.12 -2.38 10.78
N VAL A 492 -10.94 -2.52 10.15
CA VAL A 492 -10.80 -2.48 8.68
C VAL A 492 -11.62 -3.59 8.02
N LEU A 493 -11.60 -4.81 8.57
CA LEU A 493 -12.39 -5.93 8.09
C LEU A 493 -13.89 -5.67 8.25
N GLY A 494 -14.32 -5.16 9.40
CA GLY A 494 -15.70 -4.79 9.68
C GLY A 494 -16.20 -3.70 8.73
N PHE A 495 -15.41 -2.66 8.51
CA PHE A 495 -15.71 -1.59 7.56
C PHE A 495 -15.81 -2.12 6.13
N TRP A 496 -14.86 -2.97 5.71
CA TRP A 496 -14.92 -3.63 4.40
C TRP A 496 -16.16 -4.50 4.24
N LEU A 497 -16.55 -5.26 5.27
CA LEU A 497 -17.78 -6.07 5.28
C LEU A 497 -19.03 -5.19 5.17
N ILE A 498 -19.07 -4.05 5.87
CA ILE A 498 -20.18 -3.11 5.75
C ILE A 498 -20.33 -2.62 4.31
N LEU A 499 -19.23 -2.15 3.69
CA LEU A 499 -19.26 -1.59 2.35
C LEU A 499 -19.53 -2.65 1.26
N LYS A 500 -18.97 -3.85 1.39
CA LYS A 500 -19.02 -4.88 0.35
C LYS A 500 -20.17 -5.88 0.51
N LEU A 501 -20.68 -6.07 1.72
CA LEU A 501 -21.74 -7.04 2.01
C LEU A 501 -23.01 -6.33 2.50
N ILE A 502 -22.93 -5.52 3.56
CA ILE A 502 -24.13 -4.98 4.23
C ILE A 502 -24.84 -3.94 3.37
N LEU A 503 -24.16 -2.90 2.89
CA LEU A 503 -24.79 -1.85 2.08
C LEU A 503 -25.46 -2.40 0.80
N PRO A 504 -24.83 -3.30 0.01
CA PRO A 504 -25.49 -3.89 -1.15
C PRO A 504 -26.75 -4.71 -0.82
N LEU A 505 -26.86 -5.31 0.38
CA LEU A 505 -28.05 -6.09 0.78
C LEU A 505 -29.33 -5.24 0.86
N PHE A 506 -29.23 -3.93 1.07
CA PHE A 506 -30.39 -3.04 1.15
C PHE A 506 -31.03 -2.73 -0.22
N SER A 507 -30.34 -2.98 -1.33
CA SER A 507 -30.87 -2.72 -2.68
C SER A 507 -31.18 -4.02 -3.42
N PHE A 508 -32.18 -4.02 -4.31
CA PHE A 508 -32.48 -5.19 -5.16
C PHE A 508 -31.28 -5.53 -6.07
N ARG A 509 -30.72 -4.51 -6.73
CA ARG A 509 -29.53 -4.64 -7.59
C ARG A 509 -28.34 -5.20 -6.81
N GLY A 510 -28.04 -4.66 -5.64
CA GLY A 510 -26.93 -5.12 -4.80
C GLY A 510 -27.12 -6.57 -4.34
N ARG A 511 -28.31 -6.97 -3.90
CA ARG A 511 -28.63 -8.38 -3.57
C ARG A 511 -28.38 -9.33 -4.74
N ARG A 512 -28.81 -8.98 -5.94
CA ARG A 512 -28.62 -9.83 -7.14
C ARG A 512 -27.15 -9.86 -7.60
N LEU A 513 -26.40 -8.77 -7.46
CA LEU A 513 -24.96 -8.76 -7.73
C LEU A 513 -24.15 -9.57 -6.69
N LEU A 514 -24.56 -9.56 -5.40
CA LEU A 514 -23.97 -10.43 -4.39
C LEU A 514 -24.24 -11.91 -4.71
N LEU A 515 -25.47 -12.24 -5.11
CA LEU A 515 -25.83 -13.57 -5.57
C LEU A 515 -25.00 -14.00 -6.79
N SER A 516 -24.79 -13.09 -7.75
CA SER A 516 -23.90 -13.29 -8.90
C SER A 516 -22.50 -13.68 -8.44
N ALA A 517 -21.90 -12.88 -7.55
CA ALA A 517 -20.56 -13.15 -7.02
C ALA A 517 -20.48 -14.49 -6.27
N TRP A 518 -21.51 -14.82 -5.47
CA TRP A 518 -21.62 -16.10 -4.77
C TRP A 518 -21.70 -17.28 -5.73
N ARG A 519 -22.56 -17.21 -6.75
CA ARG A 519 -22.72 -18.28 -7.75
C ARG A 519 -21.47 -18.51 -8.56
N ARG A 520 -20.77 -17.44 -8.96
CA ARG A 520 -19.49 -17.57 -9.67
C ARG A 520 -18.38 -18.20 -8.81
N LYS A 521 -18.44 -18.03 -7.48
CA LYS A 521 -17.50 -18.68 -6.55
C LYS A 521 -17.86 -20.12 -6.26
N THR A 522 -19.15 -20.47 -6.20
CA THR A 522 -19.60 -21.83 -5.86
C THR A 522 -19.74 -22.76 -7.06
N ARG A 523 -20.04 -22.22 -8.25
CA ARG A 523 -20.12 -22.99 -9.49
C ARG A 523 -18.78 -22.93 -10.23
N TRP A 524 -18.15 -24.10 -10.32
CA TRP A 524 -16.80 -24.23 -10.87
C TRP A 524 -16.70 -23.83 -12.35
N GLU A 525 -17.80 -23.89 -13.10
CA GLU A 525 -17.86 -23.46 -14.51
C GLU A 525 -17.36 -22.01 -14.71
N PHE A 526 -17.53 -21.13 -13.70
CA PHE A 526 -17.12 -19.72 -13.77
C PHE A 526 -15.74 -19.44 -13.15
N TRP A 527 -15.04 -20.47 -12.66
CA TRP A 527 -13.77 -20.29 -11.98
C TRP A 527 -12.69 -19.78 -12.93
N PRO A 528 -11.79 -18.91 -12.45
CA PRO A 528 -10.68 -18.45 -13.25
C PRO A 528 -9.71 -19.60 -13.54
N MET A 529 -8.98 -19.50 -14.66
CA MET A 529 -8.09 -20.56 -15.12
C MET A 529 -7.03 -20.97 -14.09
N TRP A 530 -6.45 -20.00 -13.39
CA TRP A 530 -5.41 -20.29 -12.39
C TRP A 530 -5.93 -21.16 -11.24
N MET A 531 -7.24 -21.18 -10.99
CA MET A 531 -7.88 -22.02 -9.99
C MET A 531 -8.28 -23.39 -10.56
N PHE A 532 -8.77 -23.44 -11.81
CA PHE A 532 -9.26 -24.67 -12.41
C PHE A 532 -8.16 -25.58 -12.99
N TYR A 533 -7.19 -25.05 -13.74
CA TYR A 533 -6.22 -25.86 -14.52
C TYR A 533 -5.05 -26.49 -13.75
N PRO A 534 -4.65 -26.13 -12.50
CA PRO A 534 -3.48 -26.75 -11.87
C PRO A 534 -3.47 -28.29 -11.89
N PRO A 535 -4.57 -29.00 -11.58
CA PRO A 535 -4.60 -30.47 -11.68
C PRO A 535 -4.38 -30.99 -13.10
N VAL A 536 -4.93 -30.30 -14.11
CA VAL A 536 -4.75 -30.67 -15.54
C VAL A 536 -3.30 -30.45 -15.97
N ILE A 537 -2.67 -29.35 -15.55
CA ILE A 537 -1.26 -29.05 -15.85
C ILE A 537 -0.35 -30.11 -15.22
N LEU A 538 -0.58 -30.49 -13.97
CA LEU A 538 0.18 -31.57 -13.30
C LEU A 538 0.05 -32.90 -14.06
N TYR A 539 -1.15 -33.20 -14.56
CA TYR A 539 -1.37 -34.40 -15.36
C TYR A 539 -0.67 -34.34 -16.73
N VAL A 540 -0.67 -33.19 -17.40
CA VAL A 540 0.09 -32.97 -18.64
C VAL A 540 1.59 -33.11 -18.40
N LEU A 541 2.12 -32.61 -17.28
CA LEU A 541 3.51 -32.81 -16.88
C LEU A 541 3.83 -34.29 -16.63
N TYR A 542 2.92 -35.02 -15.97
CA TYR A 542 3.04 -36.47 -15.82
C TYR A 542 3.11 -37.19 -17.18
N LEU A 543 2.25 -36.85 -18.14
CA LEU A 543 2.29 -37.41 -19.50
C LEU A 543 3.59 -37.05 -20.22
N ALA A 544 4.07 -35.81 -20.07
CA ALA A 544 5.35 -35.40 -20.63
C ALA A 544 6.54 -36.21 -20.10
N ILE A 545 6.55 -36.50 -18.78
CA ILE A 545 7.55 -37.38 -18.15
C ILE A 545 7.40 -38.81 -18.66
N LYS A 546 6.17 -39.36 -18.67
CA LYS A 546 5.86 -40.71 -19.15
C LYS A 546 6.35 -40.95 -20.58
N HIS A 547 6.17 -39.97 -21.46
CA HIS A 547 6.58 -40.06 -22.86
C HIS A 547 7.99 -39.49 -23.15
N ARG A 548 8.73 -39.10 -22.09
CA ARG A 548 10.11 -38.57 -22.11
C ARG A 548 10.28 -37.36 -23.04
N SER A 549 9.28 -36.48 -23.11
CA SER A 549 9.34 -35.27 -23.93
C SER A 549 8.35 -34.22 -23.45
N LEU A 550 8.87 -33.05 -23.04
CA LEU A 550 8.11 -31.89 -22.58
C LEU A 550 7.27 -31.22 -23.67
N THR A 551 7.57 -31.47 -24.94
CA THR A 551 6.93 -30.81 -26.08
C THR A 551 6.22 -31.79 -27.00
N LEU A 552 6.02 -33.06 -26.60
CA LEU A 552 5.47 -34.09 -27.47
C LEU A 552 4.11 -33.72 -28.08
N PHE A 553 3.23 -33.10 -27.29
CA PHE A 553 1.91 -32.66 -27.76
C PHE A 553 1.96 -31.72 -28.99
N THR A 554 3.10 -31.08 -29.28
CA THR A 554 3.29 -30.20 -30.45
C THR A 554 3.30 -30.94 -31.79
N VAL A 555 3.29 -32.27 -31.79
CA VAL A 555 3.12 -33.12 -33.00
C VAL A 555 1.88 -34.00 -32.96
N THR A 556 0.89 -33.64 -32.15
CA THR A 556 -0.44 -34.28 -32.20
C THR A 556 -1.08 -34.10 -33.59
N ASN A 557 -0.94 -32.91 -34.17
CA ASN A 557 -1.37 -32.56 -35.53
C ASN A 557 -0.16 -32.04 -36.33
N PRO A 558 0.63 -32.90 -36.99
CA PRO A 558 1.78 -32.45 -37.79
C PRO A 558 1.44 -31.45 -38.91
N GLY A 559 0.18 -31.44 -39.39
CA GLY A 559 -0.31 -30.51 -40.41
C GLY A 559 -0.63 -29.11 -39.90
N ILE A 560 -0.52 -28.86 -38.59
CA ILE A 560 -0.73 -27.55 -37.97
C ILE A 560 0.54 -27.19 -37.21
N TYR A 561 1.08 -25.98 -37.43
CA TYR A 561 2.27 -25.53 -36.70
C TYR A 561 2.08 -25.63 -35.18
N ALA A 562 3.04 -26.27 -34.50
CA ALA A 562 2.99 -26.62 -33.08
C ALA A 562 1.68 -27.30 -32.63
N SER A 563 1.00 -28.02 -33.54
CA SER A 563 -0.32 -28.62 -33.35
C SER A 563 -1.44 -27.65 -32.94
N GLY A 564 -1.30 -26.35 -33.23
CA GLY A 564 -2.25 -25.31 -32.80
C GLY A 564 -2.16 -25.01 -31.31
N PHE A 565 -0.95 -25.03 -30.74
CA PHE A 565 -0.74 -24.69 -29.34
C PHE A 565 -0.99 -23.19 -29.09
N ILE A 566 -0.26 -22.32 -29.79
CA ILE A 566 -0.38 -20.86 -29.71
C ILE A 566 0.07 -20.23 -31.04
N GLY A 567 -0.69 -19.24 -31.53
CA GLY A 567 -0.28 -18.34 -32.61
C GLY A 567 -0.47 -18.92 -34.01
N GLU A 568 -1.25 -19.98 -34.16
CA GLU A 568 -1.60 -20.57 -35.45
C GLU A 568 -2.42 -19.62 -36.33
N SER A 569 -2.16 -19.66 -37.64
CA SER A 569 -2.91 -18.90 -38.64
C SER A 569 -4.27 -19.55 -38.87
N LYS A 570 -5.35 -18.90 -38.44
CA LYS A 570 -6.71 -19.41 -38.65
C LYS A 570 -7.06 -19.52 -40.12
N ALA A 571 -6.58 -18.60 -40.95
CA ALA A 571 -6.80 -18.65 -42.40
C ALA A 571 -6.09 -19.84 -43.04
N GLU A 572 -4.90 -20.22 -42.56
CA GLU A 572 -4.17 -21.39 -43.06
C GLU A 572 -4.89 -22.69 -42.72
N ILE A 573 -5.36 -22.83 -41.47
CA ILE A 573 -6.16 -23.97 -41.04
C ILE A 573 -7.42 -24.11 -41.88
N LEU A 574 -8.17 -23.01 -42.08
CA LEU A 574 -9.38 -23.02 -42.89
C LEU A 574 -9.07 -23.33 -44.37
N ARG A 575 -7.96 -22.82 -44.92
CA ARG A 575 -7.52 -23.12 -46.29
C ARG A 575 -7.19 -24.60 -46.48
N ASN A 576 -6.47 -25.21 -45.54
CA ASN A 576 -6.16 -26.65 -45.58
C ASN A 576 -7.42 -27.51 -45.44
N LEU A 577 -8.43 -27.01 -44.73
CA LEU A 577 -9.73 -27.66 -44.59
C LEU A 577 -10.63 -27.47 -45.82
N SER A 578 -10.47 -26.39 -46.59
CA SER A 578 -11.28 -26.10 -47.79
C SER A 578 -11.20 -27.17 -48.88
N ALA A 579 -10.22 -28.09 -48.83
CA ALA A 579 -10.22 -29.30 -49.66
C ALA A 579 -11.48 -30.18 -49.48
N ALA A 580 -12.20 -30.01 -48.36
CA ALA A 580 -13.48 -30.63 -48.07
C ALA A 580 -14.69 -29.85 -48.60
N ASP A 581 -14.62 -29.37 -49.86
CA ASP A 581 -15.60 -28.51 -50.55
C ASP A 581 -17.04 -28.56 -50.02
N GLY A 582 -17.60 -27.39 -49.74
CA GLY A 582 -18.99 -27.22 -49.31
C GLY A 582 -19.20 -27.11 -47.80
N TYR A 583 -18.32 -27.69 -46.98
CA TYR A 583 -18.47 -27.72 -45.51
C TYR A 583 -17.76 -26.58 -44.78
N VAL A 584 -16.81 -25.87 -45.40
CA VAL A 584 -16.08 -24.77 -44.75
C VAL A 584 -16.76 -23.44 -45.04
N ALA A 585 -16.86 -22.58 -44.01
CA ALA A 585 -17.33 -21.22 -44.20
C ALA A 585 -16.36 -20.45 -45.12
N ARG A 586 -16.86 -19.94 -46.25
CA ARG A 586 -16.08 -19.15 -47.21
C ARG A 586 -15.39 -17.99 -46.50
N HIS A 587 -14.13 -17.76 -46.82
CA HIS A 587 -13.32 -16.75 -46.16
C HIS A 587 -12.23 -16.20 -47.07
N VAL A 588 -11.75 -15.00 -46.74
CA VAL A 588 -10.57 -14.36 -47.33
C VAL A 588 -9.70 -13.79 -46.22
N LEU A 589 -8.37 -13.88 -46.38
CA LEU A 589 -7.41 -13.25 -45.49
C LEU A 589 -7.03 -11.88 -46.05
N LEU A 590 -7.15 -10.85 -45.22
CA LEU A 590 -6.83 -9.47 -45.51
C LEU A 590 -5.46 -9.15 -44.90
N GLU A 591 -4.39 -9.23 -45.70
CA GLU A 591 -3.01 -9.02 -45.25
C GLU A 591 -2.54 -7.58 -45.41
N SER A 592 -3.13 -6.83 -46.35
CA SER A 592 -2.70 -5.46 -46.63
C SER A 592 -2.78 -4.57 -45.38
N PRO A 593 -1.80 -3.69 -45.11
CA PRO A 593 -1.92 -2.69 -44.04
C PRO A 593 -2.82 -1.51 -44.42
N SER A 594 -3.20 -1.37 -45.70
CA SER A 594 -4.02 -0.25 -46.17
C SER A 594 -5.51 -0.50 -45.95
N PHE A 595 -6.14 0.40 -45.21
CA PHE A 595 -7.59 0.40 -44.96
C PHE A 595 -8.41 0.31 -46.26
N GLU A 596 -8.10 1.14 -47.26
CA GLU A 596 -8.82 1.19 -48.54
C GLU A 596 -8.72 -0.14 -49.31
N GLN A 597 -7.54 -0.79 -49.27
CA GLN A 597 -7.33 -2.09 -49.89
C GLN A 597 -8.12 -3.18 -49.17
N ARG A 598 -8.13 -3.19 -47.83
CA ARG A 598 -8.93 -4.16 -47.04
C ARG A 598 -10.43 -4.02 -47.34
N VAL A 599 -10.96 -2.80 -47.41
CA VAL A 599 -12.38 -2.57 -47.75
C VAL A 599 -12.69 -3.09 -49.16
N THR A 600 -11.82 -2.80 -50.12
CA THR A 600 -11.96 -3.28 -51.52
C THR A 600 -11.93 -4.81 -51.60
N GLU A 601 -11.02 -5.45 -50.86
CA GLU A 601 -10.90 -6.91 -50.79
C GLU A 601 -12.15 -7.57 -50.18
N VAL A 602 -12.70 -7.00 -49.10
CA VAL A 602 -13.95 -7.49 -48.51
C VAL A 602 -15.12 -7.35 -49.49
N ARG A 603 -15.24 -6.21 -50.18
CA ARG A 603 -16.31 -5.99 -51.18
C ARG A 603 -16.20 -6.96 -52.35
N ARG A 604 -14.98 -7.20 -52.84
CA ARG A 604 -14.72 -8.21 -53.88
C ARG A 604 -15.10 -9.61 -53.38
N PHE A 605 -14.67 -10.00 -52.18
CA PHE A 605 -15.04 -11.28 -51.57
C PHE A 605 -16.57 -11.44 -51.44
N MET A 606 -17.29 -10.40 -51.03
CA MET A 606 -18.74 -10.43 -50.97
C MET A 606 -19.37 -10.58 -52.36
N SER A 607 -18.84 -9.88 -53.37
CA SER A 607 -19.32 -9.98 -54.75
C SER A 607 -19.08 -11.37 -55.36
N ASP A 608 -17.84 -11.87 -55.28
CA ASP A 608 -17.41 -13.15 -55.84
C ASP A 608 -18.22 -14.33 -55.30
N HIS A 609 -18.65 -14.23 -54.03
CA HIS A 609 -19.41 -15.28 -53.35
C HIS A 609 -20.91 -14.96 -53.18
N LYS A 610 -21.38 -13.86 -53.76
CA LYS A 610 -22.79 -13.39 -53.68
C LYS A 610 -23.30 -13.27 -52.24
N LEU A 611 -22.48 -12.72 -51.35
CA LEU A 611 -22.79 -12.52 -49.94
C LEU A 611 -23.43 -11.14 -49.71
N SER A 612 -24.45 -11.09 -48.87
CA SER A 612 -24.98 -9.85 -48.28
C SER A 612 -24.58 -9.76 -46.81
N PHE A 613 -24.75 -8.59 -46.20
CA PHE A 613 -24.62 -8.48 -44.75
C PHE A 613 -25.69 -9.35 -44.05
N PRO A 614 -25.37 -9.97 -42.90
CA PRO A 614 -24.11 -9.84 -42.17
C PRO A 614 -22.93 -10.69 -42.68
N ILE A 615 -21.71 -10.24 -42.39
CA ILE A 615 -20.46 -11.03 -42.52
C ILE A 615 -19.69 -11.03 -41.19
N VAL A 616 -18.72 -11.93 -41.03
CA VAL A 616 -17.87 -12.00 -39.83
C VAL A 616 -16.47 -11.46 -40.13
N LEU A 617 -15.98 -10.53 -39.31
CA LEU A 617 -14.58 -10.14 -39.27
C LEU A 617 -13.92 -10.67 -38.00
N LYS A 618 -12.73 -11.27 -38.13
CA LYS A 618 -11.97 -11.81 -36.99
C LYS A 618 -10.46 -11.72 -37.21
N PRO A 619 -9.65 -11.63 -36.14
CA PRO A 619 -8.20 -11.69 -36.26
C PRO A 619 -7.72 -13.02 -36.85
N ASN A 620 -6.67 -12.99 -37.68
CA ASN A 620 -6.04 -14.20 -38.20
C ASN A 620 -5.34 -15.01 -37.09
N ALA A 621 -4.77 -14.33 -36.10
CA ALA A 621 -4.17 -14.94 -34.91
C ALA A 621 -4.83 -14.33 -33.66
N GLY A 622 -5.63 -15.13 -32.94
CA GLY A 622 -6.37 -14.66 -31.75
C GLY A 622 -7.12 -15.78 -31.06
N GLN A 623 -7.43 -15.63 -29.77
CA GLN A 623 -8.05 -16.69 -28.95
C GLN A 623 -9.41 -16.24 -28.38
N ARG A 624 -10.30 -17.20 -28.10
CA ARG A 624 -11.55 -16.99 -27.32
C ARG A 624 -12.53 -15.96 -27.90
N GLY A 625 -12.56 -15.79 -29.21
CA GLY A 625 -13.45 -14.85 -29.87
C GLY A 625 -13.11 -13.37 -29.62
N GLU A 626 -11.91 -13.09 -29.10
CA GLU A 626 -11.35 -11.74 -29.03
C GLU A 626 -11.20 -11.17 -30.45
N GLY A 627 -11.57 -9.90 -30.63
CA GLY A 627 -11.59 -9.26 -31.95
C GLY A 627 -12.64 -9.79 -32.94
N VAL A 628 -13.49 -10.76 -32.60
CA VAL A 628 -14.56 -11.23 -33.51
C VAL A 628 -15.72 -10.24 -33.52
N ALA A 629 -16.16 -9.81 -34.71
CA ALA A 629 -17.29 -8.91 -34.92
C ALA A 629 -18.21 -9.42 -36.03
N ILE A 630 -19.53 -9.31 -35.81
CA ILE A 630 -20.56 -9.55 -36.83
C ILE A 630 -20.93 -8.19 -37.43
N ILE A 631 -20.57 -7.99 -38.69
CA ILE A 631 -20.73 -6.74 -39.42
C ILE A 631 -22.04 -6.76 -40.19
N ARG A 632 -22.92 -5.80 -39.91
CA ARG A 632 -24.27 -5.70 -40.50
C ARG A 632 -24.45 -4.53 -41.46
N SER A 633 -23.46 -3.64 -41.54
CA SER A 633 -23.49 -2.46 -42.41
C SER A 633 -22.08 -2.02 -42.81
N ASP A 634 -21.99 -1.25 -43.90
CA ASP A 634 -20.73 -0.63 -44.33
C ASP A 634 -20.11 0.24 -43.22
N ALA A 635 -20.89 0.99 -42.45
CA ALA A 635 -20.37 1.80 -41.35
C ALA A 635 -19.66 0.95 -40.28
N GLN A 636 -20.19 -0.24 -39.97
CA GLN A 636 -19.55 -1.18 -39.04
C GLN A 636 -18.29 -1.81 -39.64
N LEU A 637 -18.31 -2.13 -40.95
CA LEU A 637 -17.16 -2.65 -41.68
C LEU A 637 -15.97 -1.68 -41.59
N GLU A 638 -16.21 -0.42 -41.95
CA GLU A 638 -15.18 0.61 -41.91
C GLU A 638 -14.68 0.87 -40.49
N GLY A 639 -15.59 0.98 -39.52
CA GLY A 639 -15.23 1.22 -38.13
C GLY A 639 -14.30 0.13 -37.56
N TYR A 640 -14.58 -1.14 -37.85
CA TYR A 640 -13.73 -2.26 -37.44
C TYR A 640 -12.35 -2.21 -38.13
N LEU A 641 -12.32 -2.06 -39.45
CA LEU A 641 -11.07 -2.11 -40.22
C LEU A 641 -10.14 -0.93 -39.94
N ARG A 642 -10.66 0.24 -39.55
CA ARG A 642 -9.84 1.38 -39.09
C ARG A 642 -9.12 1.12 -37.77
N GLN A 643 -9.71 0.28 -36.91
CA GLN A 643 -9.16 -0.05 -35.59
C GLN A 643 -8.28 -1.30 -35.62
N ALA A 644 -8.39 -2.14 -36.64
CA ALA A 644 -7.63 -3.38 -36.75
C ALA A 644 -6.21 -3.14 -37.26
N ASP A 645 -5.21 -3.32 -36.39
CA ASP A 645 -3.77 -3.16 -36.66
C ASP A 645 -3.06 -4.45 -37.10
N HIS A 646 -3.79 -5.56 -37.18
CA HIS A 646 -3.29 -6.91 -37.51
C HIS A 646 -4.00 -7.48 -38.75
N ALA A 647 -3.60 -8.67 -39.20
CA ALA A 647 -4.24 -9.37 -40.32
C ALA A 647 -5.65 -9.85 -39.92
N VAL A 648 -6.64 -9.60 -40.78
CA VAL A 648 -8.06 -9.87 -40.52
C VAL A 648 -8.59 -10.90 -41.49
N ILE A 649 -9.47 -11.78 -41.04
CA ILE A 649 -10.22 -12.71 -41.88
C ILE A 649 -11.64 -12.15 -42.04
N ALA A 650 -12.06 -11.98 -43.29
CA ALA A 650 -13.48 -11.82 -43.61
C ALA A 650 -14.07 -13.18 -43.96
N GLN A 651 -15.19 -13.55 -43.33
CA GLN A 651 -15.80 -14.87 -43.42
C GLN A 651 -17.31 -14.74 -43.60
N GLU A 652 -17.89 -15.67 -44.37
CA GLU A 652 -19.35 -15.77 -44.51
C GLU A 652 -20.02 -16.00 -43.16
N TYR A 653 -21.15 -15.34 -42.93
CA TYR A 653 -21.93 -15.56 -41.73
C TYR A 653 -22.84 -16.78 -41.91
N ALA A 654 -22.54 -17.84 -41.16
CA ALA A 654 -23.37 -19.04 -41.13
C ALA A 654 -24.44 -18.92 -40.03
N ASN A 655 -25.70 -18.87 -40.44
CA ASN A 655 -26.87 -18.84 -39.56
C ASN A 655 -27.18 -20.20 -38.92
N GLY A 656 -27.96 -20.18 -37.84
CA GLY A 656 -28.52 -21.37 -37.20
C GLY A 656 -27.80 -21.80 -35.92
N HIS A 657 -28.01 -23.07 -35.56
CA HIS A 657 -27.48 -23.69 -34.34
C HIS A 657 -25.95 -23.77 -34.39
N GLU A 658 -25.28 -23.62 -33.24
CA GLU A 658 -23.83 -23.71 -33.14
C GLU A 658 -23.42 -24.92 -32.28
N PHE A 659 -22.61 -25.82 -32.85
CA PHE A 659 -22.09 -27.00 -32.18
C PHE A 659 -20.56 -27.00 -32.16
N GLY A 660 -19.97 -27.37 -31.02
CA GLY A 660 -18.54 -27.67 -30.90
C GLY A 660 -18.33 -29.17 -30.93
N VAL A 661 -17.72 -29.74 -31.97
CA VAL A 661 -17.47 -31.18 -32.10
C VAL A 661 -16.01 -31.49 -31.93
N PHE A 662 -15.68 -32.26 -30.90
CA PHE A 662 -14.33 -32.71 -30.61
C PHE A 662 -14.06 -34.03 -31.34
N TYR A 663 -13.14 -34.01 -32.28
CA TYR A 663 -12.77 -35.15 -33.12
C TYR A 663 -11.38 -35.65 -32.76
N TYR A 664 -11.18 -36.97 -32.81
CA TYR A 664 -9.86 -37.58 -32.77
C TYR A 664 -9.75 -38.81 -33.67
N ARG A 665 -8.54 -39.12 -34.10
CA ARG A 665 -8.19 -40.35 -34.82
C ARG A 665 -6.74 -40.71 -34.56
N TYR A 666 -6.47 -41.95 -34.17
CA TYR A 666 -5.10 -42.42 -34.06
C TYR A 666 -4.48 -42.59 -35.46
N PRO A 667 -3.21 -42.22 -35.68
CA PRO A 667 -2.56 -42.40 -36.98
C PRO A 667 -2.62 -43.85 -37.50
N SER A 668 -2.60 -44.84 -36.59
CA SER A 668 -2.76 -46.28 -36.88
C SER A 668 -4.16 -46.70 -37.33
N GLN A 669 -5.18 -45.88 -37.09
CA GLN A 669 -6.57 -46.21 -37.38
C GLN A 669 -7.04 -45.64 -38.70
N THR A 670 -7.93 -46.38 -39.38
CA THR A 670 -8.54 -45.97 -40.64
C THR A 670 -9.75 -45.07 -40.44
N GLU A 671 -10.42 -45.11 -39.29
CA GLU A 671 -11.59 -44.30 -38.95
C GLU A 671 -11.32 -43.47 -37.68
N GLY A 672 -11.78 -42.23 -37.67
CA GLY A 672 -11.85 -41.40 -36.47
C GLY A 672 -13.17 -41.54 -35.70
N ASP A 673 -13.22 -40.86 -34.56
CA ASP A 673 -14.36 -40.86 -33.65
C ASP A 673 -14.58 -39.46 -33.03
N LEU A 674 -15.78 -39.26 -32.48
CA LEU A 674 -16.21 -38.01 -31.85
C LEU A 674 -16.09 -38.16 -30.33
N TYR A 675 -15.13 -37.46 -29.74
CA TYR A 675 -14.87 -37.51 -28.31
C TYR A 675 -15.97 -36.84 -27.49
N ALA A 676 -16.47 -35.69 -27.95
CA ALA A 676 -17.51 -34.92 -27.27
C ALA A 676 -18.20 -33.96 -28.25
N ILE A 677 -19.49 -33.67 -28.02
CA ILE A 677 -20.23 -32.63 -28.73
C ILE A 677 -20.76 -31.62 -27.71
N THR A 678 -20.61 -30.34 -28.03
CA THR A 678 -21.11 -29.22 -27.22
C THR A 678 -22.21 -28.49 -27.99
N ASP A 679 -23.43 -28.42 -27.46
CA ASP A 679 -24.47 -27.51 -27.95
C ASP A 679 -24.22 -26.10 -27.36
N LYS A 680 -23.98 -25.11 -28.22
CA LYS A 680 -23.71 -23.74 -27.79
C LYS A 680 -24.97 -22.90 -27.93
N ARG A 681 -25.56 -22.54 -26.79
CA ARG A 681 -26.74 -21.68 -26.72
C ARG A 681 -26.38 -20.25 -26.31
N PHE A 682 -26.94 -19.28 -27.02
CA PHE A 682 -26.79 -17.88 -26.66
C PHE A 682 -27.73 -17.53 -25.50
N PRO A 683 -27.23 -16.92 -24.41
CA PRO A 683 -28.07 -16.44 -23.34
C PRO A 683 -29.01 -15.36 -23.89
N ALA A 684 -30.28 -15.48 -23.55
CA ALA A 684 -31.32 -14.52 -23.87
C ALA A 684 -32.25 -14.38 -22.68
N VAL A 685 -32.94 -13.24 -22.59
CA VAL A 685 -34.00 -13.01 -21.61
C VAL A 685 -35.31 -12.76 -22.34
N LEU A 686 -36.41 -13.23 -21.76
CA LEU A 686 -37.74 -13.05 -22.32
C LEU A 686 -38.37 -11.76 -21.79
N GLY A 687 -38.83 -10.91 -22.69
CA GLY A 687 -39.60 -9.71 -22.39
C GLY A 687 -40.96 -10.05 -21.79
N ASN A 688 -41.33 -9.34 -20.74
CA ASN A 688 -42.63 -9.47 -20.08
C ASN A 688 -43.48 -8.20 -20.23
N GLY A 689 -43.05 -7.25 -21.07
CA GLY A 689 -43.72 -5.96 -21.29
C GLY A 689 -43.74 -5.01 -20.10
N LYS A 690 -43.09 -5.34 -18.97
CA LYS A 690 -43.17 -4.57 -17.71
C LYS A 690 -41.81 -4.26 -17.08
N SER A 691 -40.89 -5.22 -17.09
CA SER A 691 -39.55 -5.09 -16.50
C SER A 691 -38.55 -4.55 -17.52
N THR A 692 -37.62 -3.74 -17.03
CA THR A 692 -36.49 -3.27 -17.85
C THR A 692 -35.53 -4.41 -18.19
N LEU A 693 -34.72 -4.24 -19.23
CA LEU A 693 -33.67 -5.20 -19.58
C LEU A 693 -32.70 -5.47 -18.41
N GLU A 694 -32.35 -4.44 -17.60
CA GLU A 694 -31.56 -4.63 -16.38
C GLU A 694 -32.26 -5.58 -15.39
N GLU A 695 -33.55 -5.36 -15.12
CA GLU A 695 -34.30 -6.21 -14.20
C GLU A 695 -34.42 -7.65 -14.70
N LEU A 696 -34.66 -7.84 -16.00
CA LEU A 696 -34.76 -9.16 -16.62
C LEU A 696 -33.43 -9.92 -16.51
N ILE A 697 -32.30 -9.27 -16.79
CA ILE A 697 -30.96 -9.85 -16.62
C ILE A 697 -30.69 -10.22 -15.16
N LEU A 698 -31.06 -9.35 -14.21
CA LEU A 698 -30.82 -9.59 -12.79
C LEU A 698 -31.75 -10.66 -12.22
N LYS A 699 -32.99 -10.79 -12.70
CA LYS A 699 -33.96 -11.80 -12.28
C LYS A 699 -33.64 -13.18 -12.85
N ASP A 700 -33.12 -13.24 -14.07
CA ASP A 700 -32.78 -14.51 -14.71
C ASP A 700 -31.68 -15.27 -13.94
N GLU A 701 -31.94 -16.55 -13.69
CA GLU A 701 -31.12 -17.39 -12.83
C GLU A 701 -29.74 -17.69 -13.42
N ARG A 702 -29.61 -17.67 -14.75
CA ARG A 702 -28.34 -17.87 -15.45
C ARG A 702 -27.69 -16.54 -15.78
N ALA A 703 -28.43 -15.59 -16.34
CA ALA A 703 -27.88 -14.33 -16.81
C ALA A 703 -27.29 -13.50 -15.65
N VAL A 704 -27.87 -13.62 -14.45
CA VAL A 704 -27.34 -12.96 -13.25
C VAL A 704 -25.89 -13.35 -12.96
N CYS A 705 -25.47 -14.59 -13.29
CA CYS A 705 -24.08 -15.06 -13.08
C CYS A 705 -23.06 -14.27 -13.91
N MET A 706 -23.49 -13.63 -15.00
CA MET A 706 -22.66 -12.78 -15.85
C MET A 706 -23.19 -11.33 -15.90
N ALA A 707 -24.01 -10.93 -14.91
CA ALA A 707 -24.69 -9.63 -14.87
C ALA A 707 -23.75 -8.45 -15.13
N SER A 708 -22.58 -8.38 -14.48
CA SER A 708 -21.63 -7.28 -14.69
C SER A 708 -21.21 -7.11 -16.15
N PHE A 709 -21.04 -8.23 -16.87
CA PHE A 709 -20.68 -8.21 -18.29
C PHE A 709 -21.87 -7.78 -19.16
N TYR A 710 -23.06 -8.35 -18.94
CA TYR A 710 -24.25 -8.01 -19.74
C TYR A 710 -24.73 -6.57 -19.49
N LEU A 711 -24.71 -6.11 -18.24
CA LEU A 711 -25.10 -4.74 -17.90
C LEU A 711 -24.18 -3.73 -18.58
N ASN A 712 -22.87 -4.00 -18.60
CA ASN A 712 -21.93 -3.12 -19.29
C ASN A 712 -22.11 -3.17 -20.81
N LYS A 713 -22.35 -4.35 -21.38
CA LYS A 713 -22.55 -4.53 -22.81
C LYS A 713 -23.81 -3.83 -23.33
N HIS A 714 -24.89 -3.86 -22.56
CA HIS A 714 -26.19 -3.29 -22.92
C HIS A 714 -26.45 -1.93 -22.27
N LYS A 715 -25.40 -1.21 -21.84
CA LYS A 715 -25.50 0.01 -21.02
C LYS A 715 -26.47 1.05 -21.57
N GLU A 716 -26.51 1.20 -22.90
CA GLU A 716 -27.36 2.17 -23.60
C GLU A 716 -28.84 1.79 -23.61
N ARG A 717 -29.16 0.51 -23.40
CA ARG A 717 -30.51 -0.07 -23.54
C ARG A 717 -31.06 -0.67 -22.24
N LEU A 718 -30.34 -0.53 -21.12
CA LEU A 718 -30.70 -1.19 -19.85
C LEU A 718 -32.08 -0.85 -19.32
N TYR A 719 -32.56 0.35 -19.61
CA TYR A 719 -33.86 0.86 -19.15
C TYR A 719 -34.99 0.66 -20.18
N GLU A 720 -34.70 0.06 -21.34
CA GLU A 720 -35.74 -0.36 -22.28
C GLU A 720 -36.58 -1.48 -21.68
N ILE A 721 -37.87 -1.51 -21.99
CA ILE A 721 -38.80 -2.56 -21.61
C ILE A 721 -39.10 -3.40 -22.86
N PRO A 722 -38.52 -4.62 -22.98
CA PRO A 722 -38.79 -5.50 -24.10
C PRO A 722 -40.27 -5.93 -24.12
N LYS A 723 -40.84 -6.07 -25.32
CA LYS A 723 -42.25 -6.44 -25.50
C LYS A 723 -42.51 -7.84 -24.93
N GLU A 724 -43.76 -8.11 -24.57
CA GLU A 724 -44.15 -9.44 -24.10
C GLU A 724 -43.89 -10.51 -25.17
N GLY A 725 -43.15 -11.56 -24.80
CA GLY A 725 -42.74 -12.63 -25.73
C GLY A 725 -41.50 -12.30 -26.59
N GLU A 726 -40.99 -11.08 -26.54
CA GLU A 726 -39.76 -10.69 -27.25
C GLU A 726 -38.54 -11.36 -26.60
N THR A 727 -37.75 -12.10 -27.37
CA THR A 727 -36.51 -12.70 -26.88
C THR A 727 -35.34 -11.74 -27.13
N VAL A 728 -34.75 -11.22 -26.06
CA VAL A 728 -33.59 -10.33 -26.14
C VAL A 728 -32.31 -11.13 -25.94
N GLN A 729 -31.56 -11.34 -27.02
CA GLN A 729 -30.28 -12.03 -26.99
C GLN A 729 -29.20 -11.16 -26.32
N LEU A 730 -28.57 -11.67 -25.27
CA LEU A 730 -27.59 -10.92 -24.48
C LEU A 730 -26.20 -10.90 -25.14
N VAL A 731 -25.86 -11.94 -25.90
CA VAL A 731 -24.61 -12.00 -26.68
C VAL A 731 -24.75 -12.69 -28.02
N GLU A 732 -23.97 -12.23 -28.99
CA GLU A 732 -24.01 -12.70 -30.37
C GLU A 732 -22.89 -13.69 -30.72
N ILE A 733 -21.96 -13.94 -29.79
CA ILE A 733 -20.75 -14.75 -30.01
C ILE A 733 -20.73 -15.91 -29.02
N GLY A 734 -20.49 -17.12 -29.54
CA GLY A 734 -20.61 -18.40 -28.84
C GLY A 734 -19.43 -18.73 -27.94
N THR A 735 -18.94 -17.77 -27.15
CA THR A 735 -17.82 -17.99 -26.23
C THR A 735 -18.31 -18.04 -24.78
N HIS A 736 -17.90 -19.07 -24.03
CA HIS A 736 -18.23 -19.23 -22.62
C HIS A 736 -17.83 -18.02 -21.74
N CYS A 737 -16.67 -17.41 -21.98
CA CYS A 737 -16.25 -16.22 -21.21
C CYS A 737 -17.11 -14.98 -21.48
N ARG A 738 -17.90 -14.97 -22.56
CA ARG A 738 -18.93 -13.96 -22.86
C ARG A 738 -20.33 -14.42 -22.45
N GLY A 739 -20.42 -15.58 -21.81
CA GLY A 739 -21.64 -16.11 -21.21
C GLY A 739 -22.50 -16.99 -22.12
N ALA A 740 -21.98 -17.46 -23.25
CA ALA A 740 -22.61 -18.56 -23.99
C ALA A 740 -22.73 -19.81 -23.11
N MET A 741 -23.86 -20.50 -23.17
CA MET A 741 -24.06 -21.76 -22.46
C MET A 741 -23.54 -22.90 -23.32
N PHE A 742 -22.73 -23.76 -22.72
CA PHE A 742 -22.20 -24.96 -23.36
C PHE A 742 -22.87 -26.15 -22.71
N LEU A 743 -23.71 -26.85 -23.47
CA LEU A 743 -24.49 -27.99 -23.01
C LEU A 743 -23.95 -29.29 -23.62
N GLU A 744 -24.19 -30.40 -22.94
CA GLU A 744 -23.89 -31.74 -23.42
C GLU A 744 -24.68 -32.02 -24.71
N GLY A 745 -23.99 -32.48 -25.75
CA GLY A 745 -24.57 -32.72 -27.07
C GLY A 745 -24.56 -34.20 -27.49
N GLU A 746 -24.49 -35.14 -26.55
CA GLU A 746 -24.37 -36.57 -26.88
C GLU A 746 -25.59 -37.09 -27.66
N GLU A 747 -26.78 -36.51 -27.44
CA GLU A 747 -28.03 -36.84 -28.16
C GLU A 747 -28.01 -36.56 -29.67
N VAL A 748 -27.12 -35.67 -30.13
CA VAL A 748 -26.94 -35.34 -31.55
C VAL A 748 -25.76 -36.07 -32.18
N LYS A 749 -25.06 -36.92 -31.41
CA LYS A 749 -23.97 -37.76 -31.90
C LYS A 749 -24.53 -38.97 -32.65
N THR A 750 -24.23 -39.07 -33.93
CA THR A 750 -24.73 -40.13 -34.81
C THR A 750 -23.58 -40.73 -35.64
N PRO A 751 -23.75 -41.98 -36.14
CA PRO A 751 -22.80 -42.59 -37.07
C PRO A 751 -22.59 -41.76 -38.36
N GLU A 752 -23.64 -41.11 -38.86
CA GLU A 752 -23.60 -40.29 -40.08
C GLU A 752 -22.75 -39.03 -39.87
N LEU A 753 -22.94 -38.32 -38.75
CA LEU A 753 -22.12 -37.16 -38.40
C LEU A 753 -20.65 -37.57 -38.18
N ARG A 754 -20.41 -38.70 -37.51
CA ARG A 754 -19.05 -39.26 -37.35
C ARG A 754 -18.40 -39.50 -38.71
N ALA A 755 -19.10 -40.16 -39.63
CA ALA A 755 -18.58 -40.46 -40.97
C ALA A 755 -18.31 -39.20 -41.79
N ALA A 756 -19.19 -38.18 -41.71
CA ALA A 756 -19.00 -36.90 -42.39
C ALA A 756 -17.75 -36.17 -41.88
N LEU A 757 -17.58 -36.06 -40.55
CA LEU A 757 -16.43 -35.38 -39.96
C LEU A 757 -15.12 -36.16 -40.14
N ASP A 758 -15.15 -37.48 -40.10
CA ASP A 758 -13.98 -38.31 -40.43
C ASP A 758 -13.55 -38.13 -41.89
N HIS A 759 -14.52 -38.09 -42.83
CA HIS A 759 -14.25 -37.80 -44.24
C HIS A 759 -13.61 -36.40 -44.44
N ILE A 760 -14.16 -35.38 -43.77
CA ILE A 760 -13.62 -34.02 -43.81
C ILE A 760 -12.20 -33.97 -43.21
N SER A 761 -12.01 -34.60 -42.04
CA SER A 761 -10.73 -34.63 -41.32
C SER A 761 -9.63 -35.31 -42.13
N LYS A 762 -9.96 -36.39 -42.85
CA LYS A 762 -9.02 -37.13 -43.73
C LYS A 762 -8.45 -36.29 -44.87
N LYS A 763 -9.18 -35.27 -45.34
CA LYS A 763 -8.70 -34.37 -46.40
C LYS A 763 -7.66 -33.36 -45.88
N PHE A 764 -7.64 -33.10 -44.58
CA PHE A 764 -6.58 -32.32 -43.95
C PHE A 764 -5.39 -33.23 -43.62
N SER A 765 -4.37 -33.21 -44.49
CA SER A 765 -3.12 -33.93 -44.25
C SER A 765 -2.46 -33.55 -42.94
N GLY A 766 -2.23 -34.54 -42.07
CA GLY A 766 -1.59 -34.32 -40.77
C GLY A 766 -2.50 -33.79 -39.65
N PHE A 767 -3.84 -33.81 -39.82
CA PHE A 767 -4.80 -33.53 -38.76
C PHE A 767 -5.38 -34.82 -38.16
N TYR A 768 -5.40 -34.89 -36.83
CA TYR A 768 -5.79 -36.06 -36.05
C TYR A 768 -6.60 -35.75 -34.81
N PHE A 769 -6.57 -34.52 -34.30
CA PHE A 769 -7.11 -34.19 -32.99
C PHE A 769 -7.49 -32.71 -32.90
N GLY A 770 -8.74 -32.41 -32.58
CA GLY A 770 -9.14 -31.01 -32.39
C GLY A 770 -10.65 -30.80 -32.31
N ARG A 771 -11.05 -29.54 -32.18
CA ARG A 771 -12.46 -29.15 -32.07
C ARG A 771 -12.92 -28.35 -33.29
N TYR A 772 -13.94 -28.84 -33.96
CA TYR A 772 -14.70 -28.14 -34.99
C TYR A 772 -15.77 -27.27 -34.34
N ASP A 773 -15.83 -25.99 -34.70
CA ASP A 773 -16.96 -25.12 -34.37
C ASP A 773 -17.83 -24.99 -35.63
N ILE A 774 -19.04 -25.55 -35.56
CA ILE A 774 -19.95 -25.80 -36.68
C ILE A 774 -21.23 -25.00 -36.52
N ARG A 775 -21.71 -24.40 -37.61
CA ARG A 775 -23.03 -23.78 -37.73
C ARG A 775 -23.92 -24.58 -38.66
N THR A 776 -25.16 -24.80 -38.28
CA THR A 776 -26.11 -25.63 -39.03
C THR A 776 -27.51 -25.01 -39.00
N PRO A 777 -28.25 -25.00 -40.12
CA PRO A 777 -29.61 -24.47 -40.17
C PRO A 777 -30.60 -25.31 -39.34
N SER A 778 -30.37 -26.63 -39.24
CA SER A 778 -31.20 -27.52 -38.43
C SER A 778 -30.37 -28.56 -37.65
N VAL A 779 -30.93 -29.04 -36.54
CA VAL A 779 -30.33 -30.13 -35.75
C VAL A 779 -30.35 -31.45 -36.53
N GLU A 780 -31.35 -31.69 -37.37
CA GLU A 780 -31.44 -32.91 -38.18
C GLU A 780 -30.38 -32.93 -39.30
N ASP A 781 -30.14 -31.81 -39.97
CA ASP A 781 -29.03 -31.69 -40.94
C ASP A 781 -27.68 -32.00 -40.28
N PHE A 782 -27.49 -31.52 -39.05
CA PHE A 782 -26.30 -31.79 -38.26
C PHE A 782 -26.15 -33.27 -37.92
N LYS A 783 -27.21 -33.92 -37.42
CA LYS A 783 -27.23 -35.36 -37.15
C LYS A 783 -26.99 -36.20 -38.41
N GLN A 784 -27.41 -35.75 -39.58
CA GLN A 784 -27.15 -36.45 -40.84
C GLN A 784 -25.77 -36.15 -41.45
N GLY A 785 -25.01 -35.23 -40.84
CA GLY A 785 -23.70 -34.82 -41.35
C GLY A 785 -23.77 -34.02 -42.66
N ARG A 786 -24.86 -33.27 -42.90
CA ARG A 786 -25.11 -32.51 -44.14
C ARG A 786 -25.40 -31.04 -43.83
N ASN A 787 -25.32 -30.18 -44.85
CA ASN A 787 -25.78 -28.78 -44.81
C ASN A 787 -25.24 -27.91 -43.64
N PHE A 788 -24.05 -28.21 -43.13
CA PHE A 788 -23.41 -27.42 -42.07
C PHE A 788 -22.16 -26.68 -42.57
N LYS A 789 -21.76 -25.64 -41.84
CA LYS A 789 -20.58 -24.82 -42.10
C LYS A 789 -19.63 -24.84 -40.91
N ILE A 790 -18.39 -25.24 -41.16
CA ILE A 790 -17.27 -25.16 -40.22
C ILE A 790 -16.77 -23.72 -40.21
N VAL A 791 -16.92 -23.06 -39.08
CA VAL A 791 -16.53 -21.65 -38.87
C VAL A 791 -15.10 -21.56 -38.34
N GLU A 792 -14.69 -22.52 -37.52
CA GLU A 792 -13.37 -22.59 -36.89
C GLU A 792 -12.96 -24.05 -36.63
N LEU A 793 -11.66 -24.33 -36.75
CA LEU A 793 -11.05 -25.59 -36.34
C LEU A 793 -9.89 -25.28 -35.39
N ASN A 794 -9.93 -25.85 -34.20
CA ASN A 794 -8.94 -25.62 -33.15
C ASN A 794 -8.07 -26.87 -32.95
N GLY A 795 -6.78 -26.67 -32.69
CA GLY A 795 -5.80 -27.76 -32.51
C GLY A 795 -5.77 -28.37 -31.11
N VAL A 796 -4.57 -28.72 -30.65
CA VAL A 796 -4.32 -29.50 -29.42
C VAL A 796 -4.74 -28.79 -28.12
N THR A 797 -4.80 -27.45 -28.13
CA THR A 797 -5.24 -26.65 -26.97
C THR A 797 -6.74 -26.40 -26.93
N SER A 798 -7.49 -26.92 -27.90
CA SER A 798 -8.93 -26.91 -27.84
C SER A 798 -9.42 -27.78 -26.69
N GLU A 799 -10.53 -27.39 -26.07
CA GLU A 799 -11.14 -28.14 -24.98
C GLU A 799 -12.45 -28.77 -25.42
N ALA A 800 -12.74 -29.96 -24.90
CA ALA A 800 -14.07 -30.54 -24.87
C ALA A 800 -14.97 -29.62 -24.01
N THR A 801 -15.61 -28.65 -24.65
CA THR A 801 -16.32 -27.54 -23.99
C THR A 801 -17.62 -27.95 -23.31
N ASN A 802 -18.12 -29.15 -23.59
CA ASN A 802 -19.25 -29.76 -22.92
C ASN A 802 -19.01 -29.96 -21.41
N ILE A 803 -17.75 -29.95 -20.96
CA ILE A 803 -17.44 -29.97 -19.52
C ILE A 803 -18.16 -28.84 -18.76
N TYR A 804 -18.37 -27.69 -19.39
CA TYR A 804 -19.03 -26.52 -18.78
C TYR A 804 -20.56 -26.65 -18.68
N ASP A 805 -21.14 -27.80 -19.05
CA ASP A 805 -22.55 -28.07 -18.81
C ASP A 805 -22.85 -27.98 -17.29
N PRO A 806 -23.91 -27.25 -16.88
CA PRO A 806 -24.26 -27.10 -15.46
C PRO A 806 -24.52 -28.41 -14.71
N SER A 807 -24.88 -29.49 -15.43
CA SER A 807 -25.07 -30.83 -14.87
C SER A 807 -23.75 -31.55 -14.55
N ASN A 808 -22.62 -31.04 -15.03
CA ASN A 808 -21.32 -31.65 -14.82
C ASN A 808 -20.67 -31.22 -13.50
N GLY A 809 -20.24 -32.20 -12.71
CA GLY A 809 -19.41 -31.97 -11.54
C GLY A 809 -17.93 -31.73 -11.90
N LEU A 810 -17.20 -31.04 -11.02
CA LEU A 810 -15.79 -30.69 -11.19
C LEU A 810 -14.90 -31.89 -11.54
N PHE A 811 -15.08 -33.03 -10.85
CA PHE A 811 -14.30 -34.24 -11.10
C PHE A 811 -14.58 -34.87 -12.48
N LYS A 812 -15.81 -34.76 -12.99
CA LYS A 812 -16.14 -35.20 -14.35
C LYS A 812 -15.39 -34.35 -15.37
N ALA A 813 -15.37 -33.03 -15.18
CA ALA A 813 -14.63 -32.11 -16.04
C ALA A 813 -13.12 -32.42 -16.07
N TYR A 814 -12.50 -32.67 -14.90
CA TYR A 814 -11.11 -33.11 -14.85
C TYR A 814 -10.87 -34.43 -15.55
N ARG A 815 -11.74 -35.42 -15.35
CA ARG A 815 -11.62 -36.72 -16.04
C ARG A 815 -11.67 -36.55 -17.56
N VAL A 816 -12.60 -35.73 -18.06
CA VAL A 816 -12.75 -35.47 -19.50
C VAL A 816 -11.50 -34.78 -20.06
N LEU A 817 -10.98 -33.75 -19.41
CA LEU A 817 -9.78 -33.04 -19.88
C LEU A 817 -8.50 -33.87 -19.75
N MET A 818 -8.33 -34.60 -18.64
CA MET A 818 -7.17 -35.50 -18.48
C MET A 818 -7.20 -36.61 -19.53
N ASN A 819 -8.36 -37.21 -19.80
CA ASN A 819 -8.47 -38.22 -20.86
C ASN A 819 -8.27 -37.63 -22.27
N GLN A 820 -8.74 -36.41 -22.51
CA GLN A 820 -8.46 -35.66 -23.75
C GLN A 820 -6.94 -35.49 -23.95
N TRP A 821 -6.20 -35.03 -22.92
CA TRP A 821 -4.75 -34.88 -22.99
C TRP A 821 -4.03 -36.22 -23.15
N ARG A 822 -4.52 -37.29 -22.51
CA ARG A 822 -4.00 -38.64 -22.70
C ARG A 822 -4.06 -39.06 -24.18
N ILE A 823 -5.22 -38.88 -24.82
CA ILE A 823 -5.42 -39.18 -26.25
C ILE A 823 -4.46 -38.34 -27.11
N ALA A 824 -4.31 -37.04 -26.83
CA ALA A 824 -3.39 -36.17 -27.56
C ALA A 824 -1.93 -36.66 -27.49
N PHE A 825 -1.45 -37.06 -26.29
CA PHE A 825 -0.10 -37.59 -26.11
C PHE A 825 0.11 -38.95 -26.78
N GLU A 826 -0.91 -39.81 -26.81
CA GLU A 826 -0.84 -41.11 -27.49
C GLU A 826 -0.79 -40.92 -29.02
N ILE A 827 -1.63 -40.05 -29.59
CA ILE A 827 -1.57 -39.67 -31.01
C ILE A 827 -0.21 -39.06 -31.36
N ALA A 828 0.28 -38.14 -30.54
CA ALA A 828 1.59 -37.52 -30.75
C ALA A 828 2.75 -38.52 -30.66
N ALA A 829 2.64 -39.54 -29.80
CA ALA A 829 3.63 -40.62 -29.71
C ALA A 829 3.66 -41.47 -30.99
N GLU A 830 2.50 -41.80 -31.57
CA GLU A 830 2.41 -42.50 -32.86
C GLU A 830 2.96 -41.65 -34.01
N ASN A 831 2.60 -40.36 -34.07
CA ASN A 831 3.14 -39.45 -35.07
C ASN A 831 4.67 -39.33 -34.97
N ARG A 832 5.22 -39.32 -33.74
CA ARG A 832 6.67 -39.36 -33.51
C ARG A 832 7.31 -40.64 -34.04
N GLN A 833 6.68 -41.80 -33.85
CA GLN A 833 7.16 -43.07 -34.41
C GLN A 833 7.14 -43.06 -35.95
N ARG A 834 6.21 -42.30 -36.56
CA ARG A 834 6.10 -42.09 -38.01
C ARG A 834 7.00 -40.98 -38.57
N GLY A 835 7.89 -40.41 -37.74
CA GLY A 835 8.89 -39.44 -38.16
C GLY A 835 8.57 -37.97 -37.89
N ALA A 836 7.42 -37.64 -37.27
CA ALA A 836 7.13 -36.26 -36.85
C ALA A 836 8.05 -35.83 -35.70
N LYS A 837 8.63 -34.63 -35.78
CA LYS A 837 9.57 -34.12 -34.76
C LYS A 837 8.91 -33.07 -33.88
N PRO A 838 8.84 -33.27 -32.54
CA PRO A 838 8.36 -32.25 -31.62
C PRO A 838 9.12 -30.94 -31.73
N VAL A 839 8.43 -29.82 -31.56
CA VAL A 839 9.03 -28.49 -31.51
C VAL A 839 10.03 -28.42 -30.36
N ALA A 840 11.17 -27.75 -30.57
CA ALA A 840 12.19 -27.59 -29.54
C ALA A 840 11.65 -26.74 -28.37
N LEU A 841 12.00 -27.09 -27.13
CA LEU A 841 11.54 -26.35 -25.94
C LEU A 841 11.88 -24.85 -26.00
N ARG A 842 13.06 -24.49 -26.53
CA ARG A 842 13.47 -23.08 -26.70
C ARG A 842 12.60 -22.31 -27.69
N GLU A 843 12.07 -22.98 -28.71
CA GLU A 843 11.18 -22.38 -29.69
C GLU A 843 9.78 -22.23 -29.10
N LEU A 844 9.29 -23.22 -28.37
CA LEU A 844 8.02 -23.16 -27.65
C LEU A 844 8.00 -22.01 -26.61
N LEU A 845 9.08 -21.84 -25.84
CA LEU A 845 9.22 -20.72 -24.90
C LEU A 845 9.26 -19.35 -25.61
N ARG A 846 9.83 -19.27 -26.82
CA ARG A 846 9.81 -18.05 -27.64
C ARG A 846 8.41 -17.71 -28.11
N LEU A 847 7.61 -18.71 -28.51
CA LEU A 847 6.20 -18.52 -28.89
C LEU A 847 5.38 -17.99 -27.71
N LEU A 848 5.55 -18.55 -26.51
CA LEU A 848 4.89 -18.09 -25.29
C LEU A 848 5.22 -16.62 -24.97
N ARG A 849 6.49 -16.23 -25.02
CA ARG A 849 6.92 -14.83 -24.76
C ARG A 849 6.35 -13.84 -25.79
N ARG A 850 6.33 -14.22 -27.08
CA ARG A 850 5.74 -13.36 -28.12
C ARG A 850 4.24 -13.16 -27.91
N TYR A 851 3.54 -14.20 -27.47
CA TYR A 851 2.12 -14.13 -27.17
C TYR A 851 1.80 -13.31 -25.91
N GLU A 852 2.63 -13.38 -24.87
CA GLU A 852 2.48 -12.50 -23.69
C GLU A 852 2.75 -11.03 -24.06
N ALA A 853 3.73 -10.76 -24.91
CA ALA A 853 4.02 -9.42 -25.41
C ALA A 853 2.91 -8.83 -26.29
N SER A 854 2.11 -9.65 -26.98
CA SER A 854 0.98 -9.19 -27.80
C SER A 854 -0.31 -8.92 -27.01
N LYS A 855 -0.32 -9.17 -25.69
CA LYS A 855 -1.45 -8.85 -24.79
C LYS A 855 -1.26 -7.54 -24.01
N LEU A 856 -0.04 -6.99 -24.01
CA LEU A 856 0.34 -5.73 -23.38
C LEU A 856 0.28 -4.61 -24.41
#